data_AF-A0A5C7AEQ7-F1
#
_entry.id   AF-A0A5C7AEQ7-F1
#
_cell.length_a   1.000
_cell.length_b   1.000
_cell.length_c   1.000
_cell.angle_alpha   90.00
_cell.angle_beta   90.00
_cell.angle_gamma   90.00
#
_symmetry.space_group_name_H-M   'P 1'
#
loop_
_entity.id
_entity.type
_entity.pdbx_description
1 polymer ?
#
loop_
_entity_poly.entity_id
_entity_poly.type
_entity_poly.pdbx_seq_one_letter_code
_entity_poly.pdbx_strand_id
1 'polypeptide(L)'
;MSGNAGIRGYIIQTIISVLDALETDNNWLSVTVEPLNESEKVDILWKYLDNKAKVTQVKSSENIIGLAAAKRWCEELEINSPGIEEYELVLVGNPAANLLKKKEIGKVKIGEFKSLNIQTLIDQASTKIDFYYEKKGKSKISPNVREIIVQVLTIHFATSSVVGTEIKRADFDSKLLEWITAIENQMEENPFISLAPPLENQNIPFNQRIAKKILGLIGWNQFGENHKVEVFNEYTSENDVHKVEFVGSLESKLKDNTGDFIMVSSIHDLIYPNTSKAEIVKYIRDAELVLGDFKQKNSLPLKLYQHTEYYSVLFWLTTESSEISSNFIHHAKDNYRRNLLNENLNYFLIDNNKANFIISSIATAKNYRENVPVRFLYPITEANQSPNKIGQRGLKLPVQYVNSSVIPIAKEDRSTISFLLFCSDPFSSESLKKLIWLTIRLTSGFGNEYRLYFSDYDEEVHGNDAKEVIRSFNEELLDEKIRIFRYINADANALDSLPKTQVITRSNEQYDESMQKPLDSDKHINEAFLNILPYGDLLKPFLKTEAITSSDLIYFLAKKGIFVKSSDKVKLISLISTLLFSPNELEDFKSYINIKNRNVHTNNEFYNIKQNQTLESVFKSIKPNLDNLTEGLNIKIVNHDKIKFIQDSVNKDEFKISLITEIKDPTSSLAVNTNWGKSEIVVRKQDDKLIVVSENTITREDKLIANRIVKELAGEFLRVDFIEEKKIKVMFQNFKSNLERVNFLLGFSNVASSSILKEPDIQSIKFKFDEKTPIPELYKDKADKDLVINYSGKGLKTLQELTEENAKGSIFLEEISVFYKFDYLNVKNGFYRVTYSFSNALKNKQGYDGVFKSEPYLSTNHHQVKSLQSIEGLKKQLSKEIERLKIEKLKQFNIIE
;
A
#
# COMPACT_ATOMS: atom_id res chain seq x y z
N MET A 1 -3.02 16.90 44.41
CA MET A 1 -3.56 17.07 43.03
C MET A 1 -3.88 15.70 42.47
N SER A 2 -4.67 15.59 41.40
CA SER A 2 -4.94 14.32 40.70
C SER A 2 -4.92 14.53 39.18
N GLY A 3 -4.60 13.46 38.43
CA GLY A 3 -4.51 13.50 36.97
C GLY A 3 -3.40 14.41 36.42
N ASN A 4 -3.63 14.97 35.23
CA ASN A 4 -2.64 15.65 34.38
C ASN A 4 -1.83 16.75 35.10
N ALA A 5 -2.42 17.46 36.06
CA ALA A 5 -1.72 18.50 36.82
C ALA A 5 -0.55 17.96 37.65
N GLY A 6 -0.64 16.72 38.16
CA GLY A 6 0.46 16.06 38.87
C GLY A 6 1.58 15.65 37.92
N ILE A 7 1.23 14.99 36.81
CA ILE A 7 2.20 14.57 35.77
C ILE A 7 2.97 15.78 35.23
N ARG A 8 2.28 16.90 34.98
CA ARG A 8 2.92 18.15 34.57
C ARG A 8 3.86 18.73 35.63
N GLY A 9 3.53 18.60 36.92
CA GLY A 9 4.43 18.96 38.03
C GLY A 9 5.75 18.18 37.96
N TYR A 10 5.66 16.85 37.86
CA TYR A 10 6.82 15.97 37.72
C TYR A 10 7.66 16.26 36.47
N ILE A 11 7.04 16.58 35.34
CA ILE A 11 7.77 17.00 34.12
C ILE A 11 8.49 18.33 34.37
N ILE A 12 7.81 19.33 34.96
CA ILE A 12 8.40 20.65 35.22
C ILE A 12 9.55 20.57 36.22
N GLN A 13 9.42 19.89 37.36
CA GLN A 13 10.52 19.78 38.33
C GLN A 13 11.74 19.03 37.75
N THR A 14 11.50 18.06 36.87
CA THR A 14 12.57 17.35 36.15
C THR A 14 13.32 18.28 35.19
N ILE A 15 12.59 19.10 34.41
CA ILE A 15 13.22 20.08 33.50
C ILE A 15 13.93 21.19 34.29
N ILE A 16 13.40 21.63 35.44
CA ILE A 16 14.09 22.54 36.36
C ILE A 16 15.40 21.92 36.89
N SER A 17 15.38 20.63 37.26
CA SER A 17 16.60 19.91 37.68
C SER A 17 17.64 19.84 36.56
N VAL A 18 17.23 19.59 35.31
CA VAL A 18 18.12 19.63 34.12
C VAL A 18 18.65 21.04 33.86
N LEU A 19 17.82 22.09 34.00
CA LEU A 19 18.23 23.49 33.84
C LEU A 19 19.31 23.88 34.87
N ASP A 20 19.11 23.56 36.14
CA ASP A 20 20.08 23.78 37.23
C ASP A 20 21.34 22.93 37.02
N ALA A 21 21.22 21.67 36.59
CA ALA A 21 22.36 20.77 36.36
C ALA A 21 23.36 21.31 35.33
N LEU A 22 22.84 22.06 34.36
CA LEU A 22 23.59 22.72 33.28
C LEU A 22 24.08 24.14 33.64
N GLU A 23 23.77 24.67 34.83
CA GLU A 23 24.22 26.02 35.20
C GLU A 23 25.74 26.13 35.32
N THR A 24 26.27 27.23 34.79
CA THR A 24 27.70 27.31 34.44
C THR A 24 28.63 27.69 35.60
N ASP A 25 28.03 27.91 36.77
CA ASP A 25 28.61 28.14 38.10
C ASP A 25 28.24 27.02 39.12
N ASN A 26 27.36 26.07 38.73
CA ASN A 26 26.87 25.02 39.61
C ASN A 26 27.85 23.83 39.72
N ASN A 27 28.69 23.87 40.77
CA ASN A 27 29.70 22.87 41.09
C ASN A 27 29.17 21.68 41.91
N TRP A 28 28.02 21.12 41.50
CA TRP A 28 27.40 19.97 42.15
C TRP A 28 28.21 18.67 41.97
N LEU A 29 28.23 17.82 42.99
CA LEU A 29 28.82 16.47 42.96
C LEU A 29 27.77 15.41 42.60
N SER A 30 26.58 15.52 43.21
CA SER A 30 25.42 14.67 42.89
C SER A 30 24.09 15.40 43.05
N VAL A 31 23.06 14.85 42.40
CA VAL A 31 21.67 15.31 42.45
C VAL A 31 20.72 14.13 42.55
N THR A 32 19.66 14.26 43.34
CA THR A 32 18.54 13.31 43.44
C THR A 32 17.23 14.08 43.27
N VAL A 33 16.38 13.63 42.34
CA VAL A 33 15.01 14.15 42.16
C VAL A 33 14.04 13.17 42.83
N GLU A 34 13.15 13.64 43.69
CA GLU A 34 12.36 12.81 44.64
C GLU A 34 13.25 11.92 45.56
N PRO A 35 14.01 12.51 46.51
CA PRO A 35 14.86 11.76 47.44
C PRO A 35 14.05 10.94 48.47
N LEU A 36 14.06 9.61 48.33
CA LEU A 36 13.26 8.64 49.12
C LEU A 36 13.37 8.71 50.66
N ASN A 37 14.40 9.35 51.20
CA ASN A 37 14.70 9.39 52.65
C ASN A 37 14.54 10.79 53.28
N GLU A 38 14.27 11.82 52.48
CA GLU A 38 13.87 13.13 52.98
C GLU A 38 12.35 13.26 52.89
N SER A 39 11.76 14.23 53.60
CA SER A 39 10.30 14.37 53.65
C SER A 39 9.69 14.57 52.25
N GLU A 40 8.41 14.23 52.08
CA GLU A 40 7.56 14.39 50.87
C GLU A 40 7.42 15.85 50.34
N LYS A 41 8.34 16.75 50.66
CA LYS A 41 8.32 18.20 50.42
C LYS A 41 9.64 18.69 49.81
N VAL A 42 10.65 17.83 49.67
CA VAL A 42 11.87 18.09 48.87
C VAL A 42 11.66 17.50 47.49
N ASP A 43 11.61 18.34 46.46
CA ASP A 43 11.39 17.85 45.09
C ASP A 43 12.75 17.54 44.39
N ILE A 44 13.82 18.26 44.76
CA ILE A 44 15.20 18.05 44.30
C ILE A 44 16.20 18.26 45.46
N LEU A 45 17.17 17.36 45.62
CA LEU A 45 18.31 17.46 46.53
C LEU A 45 19.61 17.57 45.72
N TRP A 46 20.45 18.56 46.03
CA TRP A 46 21.80 18.74 45.49
C TRP A 46 22.85 18.54 46.59
N LYS A 47 23.98 17.93 46.24
CA LYS A 47 25.17 17.83 47.12
C LYS A 47 26.39 18.44 46.47
N TYR A 48 27.21 19.11 47.27
CA TYR A 48 28.39 19.86 46.85
C TYR A 48 29.66 19.36 47.55
N LEU A 49 30.80 19.95 47.17
CA LEU A 49 32.03 19.84 47.94
C LEU A 49 31.83 20.38 49.38
N ASP A 50 32.69 19.94 50.29
CA ASP A 50 32.64 20.23 51.73
C ASP A 50 31.35 19.76 52.45
N ASN A 51 30.72 18.68 51.96
CA ASN A 51 29.49 18.06 52.49
C ASN A 51 28.21 18.92 52.46
N LYS A 52 28.24 20.12 51.87
CA LYS A 52 27.07 21.02 51.81
C LYS A 52 25.95 20.45 50.94
N ALA A 53 24.72 20.74 51.30
CA ALA A 53 23.53 20.41 50.53
C ALA A 53 22.65 21.63 50.21
N LYS A 54 21.93 21.56 49.07
CA LYS A 54 20.82 22.46 48.73
C LYS A 54 19.56 21.65 48.52
N VAL A 55 18.51 21.91 49.29
CA VAL A 55 17.16 21.37 49.01
C VAL A 55 16.36 22.39 48.20
N THR A 56 15.77 21.93 47.10
CA THR A 56 14.97 22.76 46.20
C THR A 56 13.55 22.21 46.12
N GLN A 57 12.58 23.11 46.28
CA GLN A 57 11.17 22.84 46.06
C GLN A 57 10.69 23.62 44.82
N VAL A 58 10.03 22.95 43.90
CA VAL A 58 9.47 23.47 42.65
C VAL A 58 7.93 23.48 42.76
N LYS A 59 7.29 24.62 42.52
CA LYS A 59 5.83 24.72 42.56
C LYS A 59 5.29 25.43 41.31
N SER A 60 4.54 24.68 40.51
CA SER A 60 3.99 25.10 39.21
C SER A 60 2.48 25.36 39.25
N SER A 61 2.01 26.47 38.67
CA SER A 61 0.58 26.82 38.65
C SER A 61 0.18 27.69 37.45
N GLU A 62 -0.98 27.39 36.85
CA GLU A 62 -1.67 28.28 35.91
C GLU A 62 -2.23 29.51 36.64
N ASN A 63 -2.84 29.28 37.80
CA ASN A 63 -3.40 30.30 38.68
C ASN A 63 -2.31 31.12 39.38
N ILE A 64 -2.67 32.34 39.81
CA ILE A 64 -1.75 33.28 40.46
C ILE A 64 -1.18 32.69 41.76
N ILE A 65 0.15 32.62 41.86
CA ILE A 65 0.89 32.17 43.05
C ILE A 65 1.00 33.33 44.04
N GLY A 66 0.19 33.28 45.09
CA GLY A 66 0.15 34.30 46.15
C GLY A 66 1.24 34.15 47.22
N LEU A 67 1.72 35.28 47.74
CA LEU A 67 2.75 35.36 48.79
C LEU A 67 2.44 34.51 50.04
N ALA A 68 1.17 34.33 50.41
CA ALA A 68 0.78 33.50 51.56
C ALA A 68 1.04 32.00 51.33
N ALA A 69 0.85 31.49 50.11
CA ALA A 69 1.17 30.12 49.75
C ALA A 69 2.70 29.92 49.71
N ALA A 70 3.43 30.86 49.08
CA ALA A 70 4.88 30.84 49.04
C ALA A 70 5.51 30.82 50.45
N LYS A 71 5.02 31.65 51.38
CA LYS A 71 5.44 31.59 52.80
C LYS A 71 5.25 30.21 53.41
N ARG A 72 4.05 29.64 53.27
CA ARG A 72 3.72 28.32 53.84
C ARG A 72 4.62 27.22 53.28
N TRP A 73 4.98 27.29 52.00
CA TRP A 73 5.92 26.37 51.36
C TRP A 73 7.36 26.55 51.85
N CYS A 74 7.82 27.79 52.07
CA CYS A 74 9.13 28.06 52.68
C CYS A 74 9.20 27.52 54.13
N GLU A 75 8.15 27.78 54.92
CA GLU A 75 8.00 27.29 56.30
C GLU A 75 7.92 25.75 56.34
N GLU A 76 7.18 25.12 55.42
CA GLU A 76 7.15 23.66 55.23
C GLU A 76 8.55 23.11 54.92
N LEU A 77 9.30 23.73 53.99
CA LEU A 77 10.62 23.26 53.57
C LEU A 77 11.68 23.37 54.68
N GLU A 78 11.72 24.48 55.43
CA GLU A 78 12.65 24.64 56.56
C GLU A 78 12.38 23.66 57.70
N ILE A 79 11.11 23.32 57.97
CA ILE A 79 10.73 22.38 59.04
C ILE A 79 11.04 20.93 58.66
N ASN A 80 10.90 20.57 57.38
CA ASN A 80 10.98 19.19 56.91
C ASN A 80 12.40 18.72 56.55
N SER A 81 13.34 19.63 56.32
CA SER A 81 14.75 19.32 56.00
C SER A 81 15.72 20.00 56.98
N PRO A 82 15.64 19.72 58.29
CA PRO A 82 16.42 20.44 59.29
C PRO A 82 17.92 20.12 59.18
N GLY A 83 18.74 21.16 59.08
CA GLY A 83 20.21 21.05 59.09
C GLY A 83 20.88 21.19 57.72
N ILE A 84 20.10 21.33 56.65
CA ILE A 84 20.61 21.72 55.32
C ILE A 84 21.11 23.17 55.35
N GLU A 85 22.17 23.48 54.59
CA GLU A 85 22.74 24.83 54.50
C GLU A 85 21.93 25.78 53.60
N GLU A 86 21.46 25.29 52.44
CA GLU A 86 20.74 26.10 51.44
C GLU A 86 19.34 25.56 51.13
N TYR A 87 18.35 26.45 51.12
CA TYR A 87 16.95 26.13 50.82
C TYR A 87 16.47 27.03 49.67
N GLU A 88 15.84 26.46 48.64
CA GLU A 88 15.40 27.22 47.47
C GLU A 88 13.95 26.86 47.05
N LEU A 89 13.14 27.87 46.75
CA LEU A 89 11.78 27.73 46.22
C LEU A 89 11.72 28.30 44.80
N VAL A 90 11.55 27.42 43.81
CA VAL A 90 11.39 27.76 42.39
C VAL A 90 9.92 27.80 42.02
N LEU A 91 9.48 28.91 41.43
CA LEU A 91 8.07 29.17 41.13
C LEU A 91 7.85 29.28 39.62
N VAL A 92 6.94 28.46 39.11
CA VAL A 92 6.72 28.27 37.66
C VAL A 92 5.29 28.64 37.28
N GLY A 93 5.13 29.63 36.41
CA GLY A 93 3.84 30.23 36.05
C GLY A 93 3.70 31.67 36.52
N ASN A 94 2.56 32.02 37.12
CA ASN A 94 2.16 33.42 37.34
C ASN A 94 2.32 33.87 38.82
N PRO A 95 3.48 34.41 39.26
CA PRO A 95 3.64 34.96 40.61
C PRO A 95 2.87 36.28 40.81
N ALA A 96 2.36 36.51 42.02
CA ALA A 96 1.78 37.80 42.40
C ALA A 96 2.84 38.93 42.42
N ALA A 97 2.42 40.17 42.12
CA ALA A 97 3.33 41.32 41.99
C ALA A 97 4.07 41.72 43.30
N ASN A 98 3.58 41.27 44.47
CA ASN A 98 4.26 41.41 45.76
C ASN A 98 5.31 40.32 46.03
N LEU A 99 5.28 39.22 45.28
CA LEU A 99 6.23 38.11 45.34
C LEU A 99 7.40 38.34 44.36
N LEU A 100 7.13 38.92 43.18
CA LEU A 100 8.15 39.30 42.16
C LEU A 100 9.30 40.19 42.69
N LYS A 101 9.12 40.85 43.85
CA LYS A 101 10.14 41.73 44.47
C LYS A 101 10.85 41.08 45.67
N LYS A 102 10.63 39.79 45.93
CA LYS A 102 11.27 39.03 47.03
C LYS A 102 12.38 38.14 46.49
N LYS A 103 13.57 38.27 47.07
CA LYS A 103 14.71 37.36 46.86
C LYS A 103 14.76 36.20 47.87
N GLU A 104 14.11 36.37 49.01
CA GLU A 104 14.13 35.45 50.15
C GLU A 104 12.83 35.54 50.96
N ILE A 105 12.46 34.43 51.60
CA ILE A 105 11.37 34.31 52.58
C ILE A 105 11.85 33.33 53.66
N GLY A 106 12.01 33.81 54.90
CA GLY A 106 12.68 33.01 55.95
C GLY A 106 14.16 32.87 55.60
N LYS A 107 14.68 31.65 55.64
CA LYS A 107 16.00 31.27 55.09
C LYS A 107 15.91 30.80 53.63
N VAL A 108 14.71 30.65 53.09
CA VAL A 108 14.49 30.09 51.75
C VAL A 108 14.70 31.17 50.69
N LYS A 109 15.67 30.95 49.81
CA LYS A 109 15.92 31.73 48.60
C LYS A 109 14.76 31.53 47.63
N ILE A 110 14.29 32.62 47.01
CA ILE A 110 13.32 32.55 45.92
C ILE A 110 14.11 32.48 44.61
N GLY A 111 13.95 31.38 43.88
CA GLY A 111 14.60 31.15 42.60
C GLY A 111 14.07 32.06 41.48
N GLU A 112 14.71 32.04 40.32
CA GLU A 112 14.21 32.79 39.16
C GLU A 112 12.81 32.29 38.74
N PHE A 113 11.88 33.21 38.51
CA PHE A 113 10.52 32.87 38.05
C PHE A 113 10.57 32.32 36.61
N LYS A 114 10.02 31.12 36.41
CA LYS A 114 10.03 30.44 35.10
C LYS A 114 8.65 30.38 34.46
N SER A 115 8.61 30.32 33.12
CA SER A 115 7.37 30.16 32.36
C SER A 115 6.74 28.78 32.58
N LEU A 116 5.39 28.70 32.58
CA LEU A 116 4.67 27.42 32.58
C LEU A 116 4.69 26.75 31.19
N ASN A 117 5.11 27.46 30.14
CA ASN A 117 5.27 26.87 28.81
C ASN A 117 6.50 25.95 28.79
N ILE A 118 6.25 24.65 28.69
CA ILE A 118 7.28 23.59 28.65
C ILE A 118 8.27 23.82 27.49
N GLN A 119 7.82 24.28 26.33
CA GLN A 119 8.73 24.57 25.21
C GLN A 119 9.75 25.65 25.59
N THR A 120 9.31 26.73 26.25
CA THR A 120 10.22 27.80 26.71
C THR A 120 11.26 27.31 27.72
N LEU A 121 10.96 26.25 28.50
CA LEU A 121 11.93 25.61 29.38
C LEU A 121 12.92 24.72 28.60
N ILE A 122 12.43 24.03 27.56
CA ILE A 122 13.26 23.23 26.63
C ILE A 122 14.19 24.15 25.82
N ASP A 123 13.72 25.29 25.35
CA ASP A 123 14.52 26.30 24.64
C ASP A 123 15.64 26.86 25.53
N GLN A 124 15.34 27.11 26.82
CA GLN A 124 16.34 27.53 27.83
C GLN A 124 17.37 26.43 28.09
N ALA A 125 16.95 25.17 28.27
CA ALA A 125 17.86 24.05 28.53
C ALA A 125 18.74 23.76 27.30
N SER A 126 18.18 23.83 26.10
CA SER A 126 18.89 23.73 24.82
C SER A 126 20.00 24.79 24.72
N THR A 127 19.70 26.02 25.14
CA THR A 127 20.68 27.12 25.16
C THR A 127 21.80 26.86 26.18
N LYS A 128 21.50 26.28 27.35
CA LYS A 128 22.52 25.93 28.36
C LYS A 128 23.43 24.77 27.93
N ILE A 129 22.90 23.76 27.23
CA ILE A 129 23.69 22.64 26.67
C ILE A 129 24.81 23.17 25.76
N ASP A 130 24.51 24.18 24.94
CA ASP A 130 25.50 24.80 24.04
C ASP A 130 26.66 25.43 24.81
N PHE A 131 26.37 26.33 25.76
CA PHE A 131 27.37 26.98 26.60
C PHE A 131 28.17 25.99 27.46
N TYR A 132 27.54 24.91 27.93
CA TYR A 132 28.20 23.82 28.65
C TYR A 132 29.24 23.10 27.77
N TYR A 133 28.94 22.90 26.48
CA TYR A 133 29.82 22.21 25.53
C TYR A 133 30.94 23.13 25.02
N GLU A 134 30.64 24.40 24.72
CA GLU A 134 31.66 25.42 24.38
C GLU A 134 32.74 25.51 25.48
N LYS A 135 32.33 25.54 26.76
CA LYS A 135 33.26 25.55 27.91
C LYS A 135 34.16 24.30 27.99
N LYS A 136 33.81 23.19 27.34
CA LYS A 136 34.63 21.98 27.24
C LYS A 136 35.53 21.93 25.99
N GLY A 137 35.63 23.04 25.25
CA GLY A 137 36.47 23.13 24.04
C GLY A 137 35.89 22.39 22.84
N LYS A 138 34.57 22.17 22.82
CA LYS A 138 33.83 21.60 21.70
C LYS A 138 33.19 22.70 20.86
N SER A 139 32.83 22.37 19.62
CA SER A 139 32.01 23.21 18.74
C SER A 139 30.58 23.37 19.28
N LYS A 140 29.89 24.43 18.85
CA LYS A 140 28.45 24.60 19.07
C LYS A 140 27.66 23.41 18.53
N ILE A 141 26.62 23.03 19.25
CA ILE A 141 25.76 21.90 18.94
C ILE A 141 24.55 22.40 18.11
N SER A 142 24.09 21.61 17.13
CA SER A 142 22.94 22.01 16.31
C SER A 142 21.65 22.18 17.15
N PRO A 143 20.73 23.11 16.79
CA PRO A 143 19.48 23.31 17.52
C PRO A 143 18.68 22.01 17.74
N ASN A 144 18.60 21.16 16.71
CA ASN A 144 17.88 19.89 16.77
C ASN A 144 18.52 18.92 17.80
N VAL A 145 19.85 18.76 17.78
CA VAL A 145 20.55 17.90 18.76
C VAL A 145 20.34 18.44 20.18
N ARG A 146 20.44 19.76 20.39
CA ARG A 146 20.22 20.36 21.72
C ARG A 146 18.81 20.05 22.24
N GLU A 147 17.78 20.19 21.42
CA GLU A 147 16.40 19.86 21.82
C GLU A 147 16.19 18.36 22.10
N ILE A 148 16.71 17.47 21.26
CA ILE A 148 16.68 16.01 21.50
C ILE A 148 17.38 15.68 22.82
N ILE A 149 18.54 16.27 23.08
CA ILE A 149 19.33 16.05 24.30
C ILE A 149 18.59 16.56 25.54
N VAL A 150 17.85 17.68 25.49
CA VAL A 150 16.96 18.08 26.60
C VAL A 150 15.91 17.00 26.89
N GLN A 151 15.30 16.44 25.86
CA GLN A 151 14.28 15.39 26.02
C GLN A 151 14.89 14.11 26.61
N VAL A 152 16.05 13.66 26.12
CA VAL A 152 16.77 12.48 26.65
C VAL A 152 17.25 12.71 28.09
N LEU A 153 17.79 13.89 28.42
CA LEU A 153 18.15 14.27 29.79
C LEU A 153 16.93 14.26 30.71
N THR A 154 15.80 14.81 30.27
CA THR A 154 14.55 14.83 31.04
C THR A 154 14.06 13.39 31.29
N ILE A 155 14.10 12.52 30.29
CA ILE A 155 13.76 11.10 30.43
C ILE A 155 14.72 10.39 31.40
N HIS A 156 16.02 10.69 31.35
CA HIS A 156 16.99 10.09 32.27
C HIS A 156 16.73 10.52 33.72
N PHE A 157 16.56 11.81 33.99
CA PHE A 157 16.30 12.32 35.33
C PHE A 157 14.97 11.79 35.88
N ALA A 158 13.91 11.74 35.06
CA ALA A 158 12.62 11.16 35.45
C ALA A 158 12.75 9.66 35.78
N THR A 159 13.52 8.91 34.99
CA THR A 159 13.76 7.47 35.23
C THR A 159 14.57 7.25 36.51
N SER A 160 15.57 8.08 36.77
CA SER A 160 16.34 8.06 38.02
C SER A 160 15.50 8.43 39.23
N SER A 161 14.53 9.35 39.07
CA SER A 161 13.58 9.76 40.11
C SER A 161 12.62 8.64 40.52
N VAL A 162 12.08 7.88 39.56
CA VAL A 162 11.20 6.70 39.81
C VAL A 162 11.87 5.65 40.72
N VAL A 163 13.20 5.60 40.77
CA VAL A 163 13.98 4.66 41.58
C VAL A 163 14.71 5.36 42.75
N GLY A 164 14.54 6.69 42.92
CA GLY A 164 15.22 7.48 43.95
C GLY A 164 16.75 7.52 43.81
N THR A 165 17.28 7.25 42.61
CA THR A 165 18.72 7.08 42.39
C THR A 165 19.46 8.42 42.32
N GLU A 166 20.60 8.48 43.00
CA GLU A 166 21.54 9.59 42.95
C GLU A 166 22.29 9.62 41.60
N ILE A 167 22.15 10.72 40.85
CA ILE A 167 22.93 10.99 39.64
C ILE A 167 24.21 11.72 40.06
N LYS A 168 25.38 11.23 39.64
CA LYS A 168 26.66 11.90 39.90
C LYS A 168 27.07 12.78 38.73
N ARG A 169 27.83 13.84 39.01
CA ARG A 169 28.29 14.79 37.98
C ARG A 169 29.13 14.14 36.90
N ALA A 170 30.00 13.20 37.25
CA ALA A 170 30.82 12.47 36.28
C ALA A 170 29.98 11.59 35.33
N ASP A 171 28.95 10.91 35.86
CA ASP A 171 28.08 10.03 35.08
C ASP A 171 27.19 10.85 34.12
N PHE A 172 26.68 12.00 34.60
CA PHE A 172 25.98 13.00 33.80
C PHE A 172 26.88 13.55 32.68
N ASP A 173 28.07 14.04 33.04
CA ASP A 173 29.04 14.63 32.11
C ASP A 173 29.45 13.65 31.01
N SER A 174 29.59 12.35 31.33
CA SER A 174 29.96 11.30 30.39
C SER A 174 28.81 10.94 29.43
N LYS A 175 27.60 10.70 29.95
CA LYS A 175 26.44 10.34 29.12
C LYS A 175 26.01 11.47 28.19
N LEU A 176 26.11 12.71 28.66
CA LEU A 176 25.81 13.89 27.84
C LEU A 176 26.76 13.98 26.63
N LEU A 177 28.06 13.74 26.84
CA LEU A 177 29.06 13.66 25.78
C LEU A 177 28.80 12.48 24.82
N GLU A 178 28.48 11.31 25.36
CA GLU A 178 28.15 10.09 24.62
C GLU A 178 26.95 10.30 23.69
N TRP A 179 25.82 10.82 24.21
CA TRP A 179 24.62 11.04 23.42
C TRP A 179 24.77 12.15 22.38
N ILE A 180 25.45 13.25 22.69
CA ILE A 180 25.71 14.29 21.69
C ILE A 180 26.56 13.70 20.56
N THR A 181 27.65 13.00 20.88
CA THR A 181 28.52 12.37 19.87
C THR A 181 27.77 11.31 19.04
N ALA A 182 26.90 10.50 19.66
CA ALA A 182 26.11 9.50 18.96
C ALA A 182 25.12 10.12 17.96
N ILE A 183 24.40 11.18 18.36
CA ILE A 183 23.44 11.86 17.49
C ILE A 183 24.20 12.65 16.41
N GLU A 184 25.31 13.31 16.72
CA GLU A 184 26.16 14.00 15.74
C GLU A 184 26.64 13.03 14.65
N ASN A 185 27.19 11.86 15.02
CA ASN A 185 27.58 10.82 14.07
C ASN A 185 26.40 10.32 13.21
N GLN A 186 25.23 10.07 13.81
CA GLN A 186 24.03 9.65 13.06
C GLN A 186 23.52 10.73 12.09
N MET A 187 23.73 12.01 12.43
CA MET A 187 23.33 13.16 11.61
C MET A 187 24.26 13.41 10.42
N GLU A 188 25.52 12.97 10.47
CA GLU A 188 26.43 13.02 9.31
C GLU A 188 25.99 12.06 8.17
N GLU A 189 25.27 10.97 8.50
CA GLU A 189 24.78 10.01 7.50
C GLU A 189 23.51 10.47 6.75
N ASN A 190 22.75 11.44 7.28
CA ASN A 190 21.41 11.75 6.75
C ASN A 190 21.40 12.93 5.74
N PRO A 191 20.98 12.72 4.48
CA PRO A 191 20.99 13.76 3.45
C PRO A 191 20.10 14.98 3.76
N PHE A 192 18.98 14.82 4.47
CA PHE A 192 18.03 15.91 4.69
C PHE A 192 18.58 17.02 5.60
N ILE A 193 19.63 16.73 6.37
CA ILE A 193 20.25 17.70 7.29
C ILE A 193 21.10 18.73 6.52
N SER A 194 21.92 18.28 5.56
CA SER A 194 22.68 19.14 4.64
C SER A 194 21.79 20.03 3.74
N LEU A 195 20.55 19.62 3.46
CA LEU A 195 19.60 20.48 2.75
C LEU A 195 19.18 21.69 3.60
N ALA A 196 19.10 21.55 4.92
CA ALA A 196 18.63 22.57 5.85
C ALA A 196 19.56 22.73 7.07
N PRO A 197 20.85 23.08 6.85
CA PRO A 197 21.87 23.10 7.89
C PRO A 197 21.53 24.10 9.02
N PRO A 198 22.10 23.93 10.22
CA PRO A 198 21.78 24.74 11.40
C PRO A 198 22.42 26.15 11.33
N LEU A 199 22.01 26.95 10.36
CA LEU A 199 22.36 28.37 10.27
C LEU A 199 21.71 29.16 11.42
N GLU A 200 22.52 29.93 12.14
CA GLU A 200 22.02 30.86 13.15
C GLU A 200 21.07 31.90 12.52
N ASN A 201 20.00 32.26 13.23
CA ASN A 201 19.06 33.34 12.91
C ASN A 201 18.10 33.13 11.70
N GLN A 202 17.34 32.03 11.66
CA GLN A 202 16.06 31.98 10.92
C GLN A 202 14.93 31.31 11.72
N ASN A 203 13.80 32.01 11.89
CA ASN A 203 12.58 31.52 12.52
C ASN A 203 11.76 30.57 11.60
N ILE A 204 12.43 29.77 10.76
CA ILE A 204 11.80 28.92 9.73
C ILE A 204 12.00 27.43 10.09
N PRO A 205 10.92 26.68 10.33
CA PRO A 205 10.97 25.26 10.66
C PRO A 205 11.77 24.38 9.69
N PHE A 206 12.42 23.34 10.21
CA PHE A 206 13.36 22.48 9.47
C PHE A 206 12.71 21.74 8.28
N ASN A 207 11.53 21.15 8.49
CA ASN A 207 10.63 20.62 7.44
C ASN A 207 10.42 21.63 6.29
N GLN A 208 10.09 22.88 6.62
CA GLN A 208 9.84 23.92 5.63
C GLN A 208 11.12 24.31 4.87
N ARG A 209 12.28 24.33 5.54
CA ARG A 209 13.58 24.57 4.91
C ARG A 209 13.97 23.45 3.93
N ILE A 210 13.76 22.18 4.29
CA ILE A 210 13.97 21.02 3.39
C ILE A 210 13.01 21.10 2.20
N ALA A 211 11.70 21.25 2.45
CA ALA A 211 10.70 21.32 1.40
C ALA A 211 11.01 22.44 0.40
N LYS A 212 11.36 23.65 0.86
CA LYS A 212 11.79 24.78 0.02
C LYS A 212 12.98 24.44 -0.89
N LYS A 213 13.94 23.66 -0.39
CA LYS A 213 15.09 23.19 -1.18
C LYS A 213 14.68 22.17 -2.23
N ILE A 214 13.83 21.20 -1.89
CA ILE A 214 13.29 20.22 -2.85
C ILE A 214 12.47 20.94 -3.94
N LEU A 215 11.59 21.88 -3.56
CA LEU A 215 10.86 22.74 -4.51
C LEU A 215 11.81 23.50 -5.44
N GLY A 216 12.95 23.97 -4.91
CA GLY A 216 14.02 24.60 -5.68
C GLY A 216 14.77 23.67 -6.65
N LEU A 217 14.87 22.37 -6.34
CA LEU A 217 15.46 21.34 -7.22
C LEU A 217 14.53 20.96 -8.38
N ILE A 218 13.21 20.92 -8.13
CA ILE A 218 12.20 20.49 -9.11
C ILE A 218 11.61 21.65 -9.96
N GLY A 219 12.12 22.88 -9.80
CA GLY A 219 11.75 24.05 -10.60
C GLY A 219 10.51 24.81 -10.12
N TRP A 220 10.09 24.60 -8.87
CA TRP A 220 8.89 25.22 -8.26
C TRP A 220 9.25 26.47 -7.42
N ASN A 221 10.41 27.08 -7.70
CA ASN A 221 11.06 28.19 -7.00
C ASN A 221 10.26 29.51 -6.91
N GLN A 222 9.03 29.53 -7.42
CA GLN A 222 8.14 30.70 -7.57
C GLN A 222 6.87 30.58 -6.71
N PHE A 223 6.77 29.56 -5.85
CA PHE A 223 5.62 29.35 -4.98
C PHE A 223 5.63 30.36 -3.82
N GLY A 224 4.47 30.91 -3.47
CA GLY A 224 4.31 31.81 -2.33
C GLY A 224 4.26 31.03 -1.01
N GLU A 225 4.75 31.63 0.07
CA GLU A 225 5.03 30.94 1.34
C GLU A 225 4.02 31.28 2.45
N ASN A 226 3.80 30.36 3.38
CA ASN A 226 3.08 30.57 4.65
C ASN A 226 1.64 31.06 4.50
N HIS A 227 0.85 30.40 3.65
CA HIS A 227 -0.58 30.69 3.51
C HIS A 227 -1.35 30.20 4.75
N LYS A 228 -2.23 31.05 5.29
CA LYS A 228 -3.01 30.80 6.51
C LYS A 228 -4.47 31.19 6.32
N VAL A 229 -5.36 30.45 6.97
CA VAL A 229 -6.80 30.72 7.08
C VAL A 229 -7.18 30.54 8.55
N GLU A 230 -7.85 31.55 9.12
CA GLU A 230 -8.40 31.49 10.47
C GLU A 230 -9.88 31.13 10.40
N VAL A 231 -10.30 30.16 11.22
CA VAL A 231 -11.69 29.71 11.30
C VAL A 231 -12.12 29.75 12.77
N PHE A 232 -13.15 30.53 13.09
CA PHE A 232 -13.69 30.57 14.45
C PHE A 232 -14.25 29.20 14.86
N ASN A 233 -13.82 28.70 16.00
CA ASN A 233 -14.20 27.41 16.55
C ASN A 233 -15.16 27.63 17.72
N GLU A 234 -16.46 27.39 17.48
CA GLU A 234 -17.54 27.63 18.46
C GLU A 234 -17.37 26.84 19.78
N TYR A 235 -16.63 25.72 19.76
CA TYR A 235 -16.41 24.88 20.94
C TYR A 235 -15.29 25.39 21.86
N THR A 236 -14.27 26.06 21.30
CA THR A 236 -13.18 26.68 22.08
C THR A 236 -13.38 28.17 22.30
N SER A 237 -14.24 28.81 21.49
CA SER A 237 -14.37 30.27 21.37
C SER A 237 -13.09 30.99 20.92
N GLU A 238 -12.21 30.27 20.20
CA GLU A 238 -10.94 30.77 19.65
C GLU A 238 -10.88 30.54 18.12
N ASN A 239 -9.91 31.14 17.43
CA ASN A 239 -9.69 30.89 16.00
C ASN A 239 -8.75 29.69 15.79
N ASP A 240 -9.24 28.61 15.17
CA ASP A 240 -8.40 27.54 14.63
C ASP A 240 -7.58 28.11 13.45
N VAL A 241 -6.24 28.05 13.53
CA VAL A 241 -5.34 28.52 12.46
C VAL A 241 -4.93 27.35 11.56
N HIS A 242 -5.53 27.29 10.37
CA HIS A 242 -5.22 26.32 9.32
C HIS A 242 -4.15 26.89 8.36
N LYS A 243 -3.18 26.08 7.90
CA LYS A 243 -2.06 26.59 7.07
C LYS A 243 -1.52 25.60 6.04
N VAL A 244 -0.86 26.16 5.03
CA VAL A 244 -0.07 25.44 4.01
C VAL A 244 1.26 26.18 3.81
N GLU A 245 2.38 25.45 3.84
CA GLU A 245 3.72 26.06 3.78
C GLU A 245 4.04 26.74 2.44
N PHE A 246 3.62 26.16 1.30
CA PHE A 246 3.81 26.75 -0.03
C PHE A 246 2.59 26.57 -0.94
N VAL A 247 2.29 27.57 -1.77
CA VAL A 247 1.23 27.49 -2.79
C VAL A 247 1.71 28.08 -4.11
N GLY A 248 1.40 27.44 -5.22
CA GLY A 248 1.73 27.92 -6.55
C GLY A 248 0.83 27.36 -7.65
N SER A 249 1.10 27.80 -8.88
CA SER A 249 0.45 27.25 -10.07
C SER A 249 1.43 27.17 -11.24
N LEU A 250 1.19 26.23 -12.15
CA LEU A 250 1.98 26.02 -13.35
C LEU A 250 1.12 25.54 -14.51
N GLU A 251 1.57 25.76 -15.74
CA GLU A 251 0.98 25.12 -16.93
C GLU A 251 1.22 23.62 -16.83
N SER A 252 0.17 22.80 -16.93
CA SER A 252 0.33 21.35 -16.95
C SER A 252 1.12 20.94 -18.18
N LYS A 253 2.16 20.14 -17.99
CA LYS A 253 3.02 19.64 -19.09
C LYS A 253 2.59 18.28 -19.63
N LEU A 254 1.68 17.62 -18.91
CA LEU A 254 1.10 16.33 -19.28
C LEU A 254 -0.37 16.44 -19.74
N LYS A 255 -0.95 17.65 -19.73
CA LYS A 255 -2.32 17.95 -20.20
C LYS A 255 -2.37 19.28 -20.98
N ASP A 256 -3.16 19.33 -22.04
CA ASP A 256 -3.45 20.54 -22.82
C ASP A 256 -4.51 21.42 -22.13
N ASN A 257 -4.42 22.73 -22.37
CA ASN A 257 -5.32 23.78 -21.84
C ASN A 257 -5.61 23.71 -20.33
N THR A 258 -4.72 23.09 -19.56
CA THR A 258 -4.89 22.76 -18.14
C THR A 258 -3.76 23.39 -17.32
N GLY A 259 -4.12 24.02 -16.20
CA GLY A 259 -3.17 24.43 -15.17
C GLY A 259 -3.18 23.48 -13.98
N ASP A 260 -2.02 23.23 -13.39
CA ASP A 260 -1.91 22.51 -12.12
C ASP A 260 -1.79 23.55 -10.99
N PHE A 261 -2.77 23.59 -10.07
CA PHE A 261 -2.71 24.39 -8.83
C PHE A 261 -2.23 23.50 -7.68
N ILE A 262 -1.15 23.90 -7.02
CA ILE A 262 -0.40 23.02 -6.11
C ILE A 262 -0.24 23.69 -4.75
N MET A 263 -0.75 23.02 -3.73
CA MET A 263 -0.52 23.30 -2.32
C MET A 263 0.54 22.32 -1.79
N VAL A 264 1.45 22.78 -0.95
CA VAL A 264 2.53 21.96 -0.36
C VAL A 264 2.58 22.20 1.14
N SER A 265 2.32 21.14 1.90
CA SER A 265 2.53 21.07 3.35
C SER A 265 3.76 20.24 3.67
N SER A 266 4.33 20.42 4.87
CA SER A 266 5.46 19.60 5.33
C SER A 266 5.35 19.23 6.81
N ILE A 267 5.65 17.98 7.14
CA ILE A 267 5.80 17.44 8.50
C ILE A 267 7.20 16.86 8.63
N HIS A 268 7.78 16.98 9.83
CA HIS A 268 9.02 16.32 10.20
C HIS A 268 8.90 15.74 11.60
N ASP A 269 9.17 14.45 11.71
CA ASP A 269 9.34 13.74 12.97
C ASP A 269 10.80 13.25 13.07
N LEU A 270 11.28 12.87 14.26
CA LEU A 270 12.62 12.28 14.39
C LEU A 270 12.67 10.88 13.75
N ILE A 271 11.63 10.09 14.02
CA ILE A 271 11.35 8.72 13.58
C ILE A 271 9.87 8.70 13.17
N TYR A 272 9.46 7.92 12.16
CA TYR A 272 8.07 7.91 11.69
C TYR A 272 7.09 7.44 12.79
N PRO A 273 5.94 8.12 12.95
CA PRO A 273 5.03 7.80 14.04
C PRO A 273 4.27 6.49 13.79
N ASN A 274 4.17 5.66 14.84
CA ASN A 274 3.38 4.42 14.87
C ASN A 274 1.91 4.59 14.45
N THR A 275 1.39 5.83 14.46
CA THR A 275 0.09 6.21 13.90
C THR A 275 0.19 7.60 13.28
N SER A 276 -0.12 7.71 11.99
CA SER A 276 -0.19 8.96 11.22
C SER A 276 -1.61 9.58 11.14
N LYS A 277 -2.55 9.06 11.94
CA LYS A 277 -3.99 9.29 11.75
C LYS A 277 -4.44 10.73 12.03
N ALA A 278 -3.97 11.35 13.11
CA ALA A 278 -4.48 12.66 13.52
C ALA A 278 -3.91 13.78 12.63
N GLU A 279 -2.66 13.58 12.23
CA GLU A 279 -1.84 14.43 11.39
C GLU A 279 -2.38 14.44 9.95
N ILE A 280 -2.75 13.28 9.40
CA ILE A 280 -3.42 13.16 8.10
C ILE A 280 -4.81 13.80 8.12
N VAL A 281 -5.61 13.59 9.17
CA VAL A 281 -6.92 14.24 9.33
C VAL A 281 -6.76 15.77 9.37
N LYS A 282 -5.76 16.27 10.11
CA LYS A 282 -5.44 17.70 10.16
C LYS A 282 -5.00 18.23 8.80
N TYR A 283 -4.00 17.62 8.17
CA TYR A 283 -3.48 17.99 6.86
C TYR A 283 -4.59 18.07 5.78
N ILE A 284 -5.48 17.06 5.73
CA ILE A 284 -6.60 17.04 4.79
C ILE A 284 -7.55 18.23 5.03
N ARG A 285 -7.86 18.55 6.30
CA ARG A 285 -8.71 19.69 6.68
C ARG A 285 -8.03 21.04 6.40
N ASP A 286 -6.74 21.17 6.71
CA ASP A 286 -5.95 22.37 6.45
C ASP A 286 -5.91 22.69 4.95
N ALA A 287 -5.63 21.68 4.11
CA ALA A 287 -5.63 21.81 2.65
C ALA A 287 -7.02 22.12 2.06
N GLU A 288 -8.09 21.51 2.59
CA GLU A 288 -9.46 21.78 2.13
C GLU A 288 -9.91 23.21 2.46
N LEU A 289 -9.61 23.71 3.67
CA LEU A 289 -9.96 25.06 4.10
C LEU A 289 -9.15 26.14 3.35
N VAL A 290 -7.85 25.93 3.14
CA VAL A 290 -7.02 26.82 2.31
C VAL A 290 -7.54 26.85 0.86
N LEU A 291 -7.87 25.70 0.27
CA LEU A 291 -8.47 25.65 -1.07
C LEU A 291 -9.85 26.33 -1.13
N GLY A 292 -10.63 26.27 -0.04
CA GLY A 292 -11.90 26.98 0.10
C GLY A 292 -11.72 28.50 0.09
N ASP A 293 -10.76 29.01 0.85
CA ASP A 293 -10.43 30.44 0.92
C ASP A 293 -9.97 31.01 -0.43
N PHE A 294 -9.07 30.31 -1.13
CA PHE A 294 -8.64 30.67 -2.49
C PHE A 294 -9.80 30.73 -3.50
N LYS A 295 -10.82 29.85 -3.35
CA LYS A 295 -12.04 29.87 -4.17
C LYS A 295 -12.93 31.05 -3.83
N GLN A 296 -13.18 31.33 -2.55
CA GLN A 296 -14.03 32.45 -2.11
C GLN A 296 -13.44 33.80 -2.51
N LYS A 297 -12.13 33.99 -2.34
CA LYS A 297 -11.41 35.23 -2.68
C LYS A 297 -11.22 35.45 -4.19
N ASN A 298 -11.62 34.49 -5.04
CA ASN A 298 -11.34 34.47 -6.48
C ASN A 298 -9.83 34.64 -6.81
N SER A 299 -8.94 34.24 -5.89
CA SER A 299 -7.48 34.37 -6.02
C SER A 299 -6.83 33.15 -6.67
N LEU A 300 -7.60 32.09 -6.96
CA LEU A 300 -7.20 31.05 -7.91
C LEU A 300 -6.97 31.64 -9.33
N PRO A 301 -5.99 31.13 -10.10
CA PRO A 301 -5.66 31.60 -11.45
C PRO A 301 -6.66 31.13 -12.55
N LEU A 302 -7.96 31.25 -12.28
CA LEU A 302 -9.11 30.75 -13.07
C LEU A 302 -9.29 31.38 -14.47
N LYS A 303 -8.28 32.07 -15.00
CA LYS A 303 -8.31 32.78 -16.29
C LYS A 303 -7.11 32.50 -17.20
N LEU A 304 -6.12 31.71 -16.76
CA LEU A 304 -4.95 31.35 -17.59
C LEU A 304 -5.18 30.11 -18.46
N TYR A 305 -6.10 29.23 -18.05
CA TYR A 305 -6.30 27.90 -18.64
C TYR A 305 -7.81 27.57 -18.70
N GLN A 306 -8.23 26.66 -19.58
CA GLN A 306 -9.63 26.22 -19.69
C GLN A 306 -10.03 25.32 -18.50
N HIS A 307 -9.07 24.56 -17.98
CA HIS A 307 -9.25 23.66 -16.85
C HIS A 307 -8.16 23.88 -15.79
N THR A 308 -8.45 23.50 -14.54
CA THR A 308 -7.48 23.53 -13.45
C THR A 308 -7.61 22.27 -12.62
N GLU A 309 -6.52 21.52 -12.46
CA GLU A 309 -6.45 20.39 -11.55
C GLU A 309 -5.78 20.83 -10.24
N TYR A 310 -6.32 20.36 -9.11
CA TYR A 310 -5.86 20.76 -7.79
C TYR A 310 -5.07 19.63 -7.13
N TYR A 311 -3.95 19.99 -6.53
CA TYR A 311 -3.01 19.08 -5.90
C TYR A 311 -2.67 19.56 -4.49
N SER A 312 -2.59 18.62 -3.56
CA SER A 312 -2.08 18.82 -2.21
C SER A 312 -0.94 17.84 -1.98
N VAL A 313 0.25 18.37 -1.75
CA VAL A 313 1.49 17.59 -1.58
C VAL A 313 1.92 17.66 -0.13
N LEU A 314 2.12 16.52 0.52
CA LEU A 314 2.68 16.42 1.86
C LEU A 314 4.06 15.78 1.79
N PHE A 315 5.10 16.57 2.09
CA PHE A 315 6.40 16.02 2.47
C PHE A 315 6.33 15.58 3.92
N TRP A 316 6.54 14.30 4.21
CA TRP A 316 6.62 13.78 5.56
C TRP A 316 7.96 13.07 5.72
N LEU A 317 8.91 13.74 6.37
CA LEU A 317 10.31 13.36 6.37
C LEU A 317 10.80 13.07 7.79
N THR A 318 11.83 12.25 7.92
CA THR A 318 12.48 11.93 9.20
C THR A 318 13.99 12.06 9.14
N THR A 319 14.62 12.37 10.27
CA THR A 319 16.08 12.42 10.42
C THR A 319 16.71 11.08 10.79
N GLU A 320 15.91 10.06 11.12
CA GLU A 320 16.40 8.71 11.39
C GLU A 320 17.01 8.08 10.14
N SER A 321 18.31 7.78 10.20
CA SER A 321 19.07 7.25 9.06
C SER A 321 18.62 5.86 8.63
N SER A 322 18.18 5.01 9.58
CA SER A 322 17.61 3.69 9.26
C SER A 322 16.25 3.76 8.55
N GLU A 323 15.57 4.92 8.57
CA GLU A 323 14.28 5.13 7.89
C GLU A 323 14.40 5.76 6.49
N ILE A 324 15.60 6.15 6.03
CA ILE A 324 15.79 6.81 4.72
C ILE A 324 15.22 5.99 3.55
N SER A 325 15.33 4.66 3.63
CA SER A 325 14.81 3.73 2.62
C SER A 325 13.42 3.16 2.96
N SER A 326 12.85 3.52 4.10
CA SER A 326 11.56 2.97 4.57
C SER A 326 10.39 3.37 3.65
N ASN A 327 9.38 2.51 3.57
CA ASN A 327 8.16 2.75 2.79
C ASN A 327 7.03 3.20 3.72
N PHE A 328 7.17 4.40 4.30
CA PHE A 328 6.17 4.96 5.21
C PHE A 328 4.81 5.16 4.52
N ILE A 329 4.79 5.44 3.21
CA ILE A 329 3.58 5.44 2.38
C ILE A 329 2.75 4.15 2.59
N HIS A 330 3.38 2.97 2.62
CA HIS A 330 2.68 1.71 2.84
C HIS A 330 1.96 1.63 4.19
N HIS A 331 2.47 2.30 5.23
CA HIS A 331 1.85 2.32 6.57
C HIS A 331 0.81 3.44 6.69
N ALA A 332 1.06 4.60 6.10
CA ALA A 332 0.18 5.77 6.17
C ALA A 332 -1.09 5.66 5.30
N LYS A 333 -1.08 4.85 4.23
CA LYS A 333 -2.16 4.77 3.22
C LYS A 333 -3.58 4.59 3.80
N ASP A 334 -3.73 3.79 4.84
CA ASP A 334 -5.05 3.40 5.38
C ASP A 334 -5.71 4.51 6.23
N ASN A 335 -4.96 5.59 6.52
CA ASN A 335 -5.46 6.81 7.16
C ASN A 335 -6.04 7.83 6.17
N TYR A 336 -5.73 7.74 4.86
CA TYR A 336 -6.33 8.56 3.80
C TYR A 336 -7.76 8.08 3.44
N ARG A 337 -8.64 8.09 4.44
CA ARG A 337 -9.99 7.53 4.33
C ARG A 337 -10.84 8.32 3.34
N ARG A 338 -11.45 7.62 2.38
CA ARG A 338 -12.23 8.18 1.27
C ARG A 338 -13.31 9.19 1.68
N ASN A 339 -13.90 9.07 2.88
CA ASN A 339 -14.90 10.03 3.36
C ASN A 339 -14.30 11.42 3.68
N LEU A 340 -13.04 11.48 4.14
CA LEU A 340 -12.33 12.70 4.55
C LEU A 340 -11.82 13.54 3.38
N LEU A 341 -11.46 12.92 2.26
CA LEU A 341 -10.85 13.59 1.11
C LEU A 341 -11.83 14.58 0.44
N ASN A 342 -11.33 15.57 -0.30
CA ASN A 342 -12.15 16.36 -1.22
C ASN A 342 -12.30 15.65 -2.58
N GLU A 343 -13.42 15.87 -3.29
CA GLU A 343 -13.69 15.24 -4.60
C GLU A 343 -12.85 15.83 -5.75
N ASN A 344 -12.34 17.05 -5.59
CA ASN A 344 -11.62 17.81 -6.63
C ASN A 344 -10.12 17.98 -6.35
N LEU A 345 -9.59 17.35 -5.28
CA LEU A 345 -8.22 17.51 -4.82
C LEU A 345 -7.51 16.16 -4.86
N ASN A 346 -6.36 16.11 -5.54
CA ASN A 346 -5.49 14.93 -5.55
C ASN A 346 -4.43 15.10 -4.45
N TYR A 347 -4.35 14.17 -3.51
CA TYR A 347 -3.40 14.23 -2.40
C TYR A 347 -2.19 13.34 -2.71
N PHE A 348 -0.99 13.88 -2.51
CA PHE A 348 0.29 13.21 -2.75
C PHE A 348 1.05 13.18 -1.41
N LEU A 349 1.54 12.00 -1.00
CA LEU A 349 2.41 11.81 0.17
C LEU A 349 3.80 11.41 -0.30
N ILE A 350 4.82 12.10 0.22
CA ILE A 350 6.23 11.86 -0.10
C ILE A 350 6.94 11.52 1.20
N ASP A 351 7.45 10.29 1.29
CA ASP A 351 8.33 9.84 2.36
C ASP A 351 9.81 10.03 2.02
N ASN A 352 10.70 9.73 2.96
CA ASN A 352 12.15 9.82 2.79
C ASN A 352 12.63 9.09 1.54
N ASN A 353 12.09 7.89 1.27
CA ASN A 353 12.45 7.07 0.10
C ASN A 353 12.14 7.80 -1.21
N LYS A 354 10.91 8.31 -1.38
CA LYS A 354 10.53 9.06 -2.58
C LYS A 354 11.25 10.41 -2.69
N ALA A 355 11.44 11.13 -1.60
CA ALA A 355 12.21 12.37 -1.60
C ALA A 355 13.67 12.13 -2.02
N ASN A 356 14.33 11.12 -1.44
CA ASN A 356 15.72 10.77 -1.74
C ASN A 356 15.90 10.34 -3.21
N PHE A 357 14.99 9.52 -3.77
CA PHE A 357 15.04 9.14 -5.18
C PHE A 357 15.02 10.35 -6.13
N ILE A 358 14.17 11.34 -5.87
CA ILE A 358 14.09 12.58 -6.67
C ILE A 358 15.40 13.39 -6.54
N ILE A 359 15.88 13.58 -5.31
CA ILE A 359 17.12 14.33 -5.02
C ILE A 359 18.32 13.67 -5.71
N SER A 360 18.51 12.36 -5.49
CA SER A 360 19.58 11.54 -6.04
C SER A 360 19.59 11.53 -7.58
N SER A 361 18.41 11.43 -8.20
CA SER A 361 18.25 11.52 -9.67
C SER A 361 18.68 12.89 -10.20
N ILE A 362 18.22 13.98 -9.57
CA ILE A 362 18.52 15.35 -10.01
C ILE A 362 19.99 15.71 -9.73
N ALA A 363 20.58 15.26 -8.62
CA ALA A 363 21.99 15.45 -8.29
C ALA A 363 22.89 14.73 -9.30
N THR A 364 22.64 13.44 -9.55
CA THR A 364 23.37 12.66 -10.56
C THR A 364 23.27 13.29 -11.95
N ALA A 365 22.07 13.77 -12.33
CA ALA A 365 21.85 14.46 -13.61
C ALA A 365 22.45 15.88 -13.68
N LYS A 366 22.77 16.52 -12.55
CA LYS A 366 23.58 17.75 -12.53
C LYS A 366 25.05 17.43 -12.76
N ASN A 367 25.60 16.49 -11.99
CA ASN A 367 27.03 16.16 -11.99
C ASN A 367 27.50 15.59 -13.34
N TYR A 368 26.63 14.88 -14.05
CA TYR A 368 26.86 14.56 -15.47
C TYR A 368 26.66 15.81 -16.36
N ARG A 369 27.66 16.19 -17.17
CA ARG A 369 27.63 17.36 -18.09
C ARG A 369 27.16 18.65 -17.39
N GLU A 370 27.92 19.10 -16.41
CA GLU A 370 27.50 20.11 -15.42
C GLU A 370 27.03 21.45 -15.99
N ASN A 371 27.68 21.94 -17.04
CA ASN A 371 27.34 23.21 -17.70
C ASN A 371 26.01 23.18 -18.48
N VAL A 372 25.35 22.03 -18.57
CA VAL A 372 24.09 21.81 -19.30
C VAL A 372 22.94 21.69 -18.30
N PRO A 373 21.83 22.45 -18.46
CA PRO A 373 20.72 22.41 -17.51
C PRO A 373 19.98 21.06 -17.55
N VAL A 374 19.54 20.59 -16.38
CA VAL A 374 18.60 19.47 -16.26
C VAL A 374 17.24 19.88 -16.83
N ARG A 375 16.75 19.15 -17.84
CA ARG A 375 15.39 19.30 -18.38
C ARG A 375 14.64 17.97 -18.23
N PHE A 376 13.52 17.96 -17.56
CA PHE A 376 12.63 16.80 -17.50
C PHE A 376 11.93 16.61 -18.85
N LEU A 377 11.78 15.36 -19.31
CA LEU A 377 10.99 15.07 -20.51
C LEU A 377 9.50 15.16 -20.18
N TYR A 378 8.70 15.65 -21.14
CA TYR A 378 7.24 15.58 -21.09
C TYR A 378 6.78 14.64 -22.21
N PRO A 379 6.44 13.38 -21.91
CA PRO A 379 6.03 12.40 -22.92
C PRO A 379 4.76 12.85 -23.64
N ILE A 380 4.71 12.60 -24.95
CA ILE A 380 3.52 12.86 -25.76
C ILE A 380 2.48 11.76 -25.49
N THR A 381 1.25 12.19 -25.26
CA THR A 381 0.05 11.37 -25.06
C THR A 381 -1.16 12.05 -25.72
N GLU A 382 -2.30 11.36 -25.83
CA GLU A 382 -3.58 11.95 -26.29
C GLU A 382 -3.95 13.24 -25.52
N ALA A 383 -3.47 13.38 -24.27
CA ALA A 383 -3.80 14.51 -23.40
C ALA A 383 -2.94 15.76 -23.62
N ASN A 384 -1.78 15.67 -24.28
CA ASN A 384 -0.82 16.77 -24.50
C ASN A 384 -0.22 16.78 -25.92
N GLN A 385 -1.04 16.42 -26.92
CA GLN A 385 -0.65 16.28 -28.32
C GLN A 385 -0.75 17.57 -29.16
N SER A 386 -1.11 18.71 -28.56
CA SER A 386 -1.15 20.00 -29.28
C SER A 386 0.21 20.32 -29.94
N PRO A 387 0.24 20.91 -31.16
CA PRO A 387 1.48 21.06 -31.94
C PRO A 387 2.63 21.80 -31.24
N ASN A 388 2.31 22.65 -30.26
CA ASN A 388 3.28 23.38 -29.43
C ASN A 388 3.88 22.54 -28.28
N LYS A 389 3.27 21.41 -27.88
CA LYS A 389 3.74 20.54 -26.78
C LYS A 389 4.54 19.32 -27.24
N ILE A 390 4.48 18.97 -28.53
CA ILE A 390 5.20 17.84 -29.13
C ILE A 390 6.70 17.91 -28.78
N GLY A 391 7.20 16.87 -28.10
CA GLY A 391 8.62 16.70 -27.77
C GLY A 391 9.19 17.66 -26.73
N GLN A 392 8.35 18.41 -25.99
CA GLN A 392 8.83 19.38 -24.99
C GLN A 392 9.66 18.73 -23.88
N ARG A 393 10.64 19.52 -23.42
CA ARG A 393 11.55 19.23 -22.30
C ARG A 393 11.68 20.52 -21.49
N GLY A 394 11.69 20.47 -20.16
CA GLY A 394 11.64 21.72 -19.38
C GLY A 394 12.20 21.64 -17.97
N LEU A 395 12.44 22.81 -17.38
CA LEU A 395 13.09 22.97 -16.08
C LEU A 395 12.18 22.69 -14.88
N LYS A 396 10.92 22.28 -15.10
CA LYS A 396 9.93 22.01 -14.05
C LYS A 396 9.53 20.54 -14.07
N LEU A 397 9.57 19.88 -12.92
CA LEU A 397 9.00 18.54 -12.76
C LEU A 397 7.45 18.65 -12.76
N PRO A 398 6.71 17.81 -13.49
CA PRO A 398 5.26 17.72 -13.35
C PRO A 398 4.90 17.18 -11.95
N VAL A 399 3.83 17.67 -11.32
CA VAL A 399 3.40 17.21 -9.99
C VAL A 399 3.12 15.71 -9.94
N GLN A 400 2.67 15.15 -11.06
CA GLN A 400 2.39 13.73 -11.24
C GLN A 400 3.67 12.87 -11.18
N TYR A 401 4.85 13.45 -11.42
CA TYR A 401 6.14 12.74 -11.37
C TYR A 401 6.80 12.74 -9.99
N VAL A 402 6.31 13.55 -9.05
CA VAL A 402 6.84 13.60 -7.67
C VAL A 402 6.58 12.28 -6.90
N ASN A 403 5.61 11.49 -7.36
CA ASN A 403 5.36 10.12 -6.87
C ASN A 403 5.60 9.05 -7.96
N SER A 404 6.39 9.37 -9.00
CA SER A 404 6.87 8.37 -9.95
C SER A 404 8.12 7.66 -9.43
N SER A 405 8.29 6.41 -9.89
CA SER A 405 9.44 5.56 -9.61
C SER A 405 10.40 5.51 -10.82
N VAL A 406 10.12 6.31 -11.86
CA VAL A 406 10.98 6.51 -13.04
C VAL A 406 11.00 8.00 -13.43
N ILE A 407 12.19 8.59 -13.54
CA ILE A 407 12.37 10.02 -13.86
C ILE A 407 13.20 10.17 -15.15
N PRO A 408 12.61 10.64 -16.26
CA PRO A 408 13.33 10.91 -17.51
C PRO A 408 13.87 12.35 -17.57
N ILE A 409 15.17 12.49 -17.79
CA ILE A 409 15.89 13.76 -17.92
C ILE A 409 16.63 13.83 -19.26
N ALA A 410 16.63 15.00 -19.89
CA ALA A 410 17.48 15.36 -21.03
C ALA A 410 18.57 16.34 -20.59
N LYS A 411 19.75 16.15 -21.16
CA LYS A 411 20.92 17.03 -21.07
C LYS A 411 21.37 17.31 -22.50
N GLU A 412 21.08 18.51 -22.99
CA GLU A 412 21.24 18.89 -24.40
C GLU A 412 21.89 20.27 -24.57
N ASP A 413 22.83 20.34 -25.51
CA ASP A 413 23.44 21.57 -26.02
C ASP A 413 23.39 21.56 -27.56
N ARG A 414 24.24 22.35 -28.23
CA ARG A 414 24.28 22.42 -29.70
C ARG A 414 24.91 21.19 -30.38
N SER A 415 25.55 20.31 -29.61
CA SER A 415 26.38 19.19 -30.10
C SER A 415 25.83 17.83 -29.71
N THR A 416 25.33 17.67 -28.49
CA THR A 416 25.00 16.35 -27.93
C THR A 416 23.71 16.37 -27.13
N ILE A 417 22.74 15.54 -27.53
CA ILE A 417 21.51 15.22 -26.79
C ILE A 417 21.73 13.90 -26.04
N SER A 418 21.90 13.99 -24.73
CA SER A 418 21.99 12.83 -23.84
C SER A 418 20.69 12.68 -23.05
N PHE A 419 20.16 11.47 -23.01
CA PHE A 419 18.98 11.12 -22.22
C PHE A 419 19.39 10.26 -21.03
N LEU A 420 18.88 10.62 -19.85
CA LEU A 420 19.13 9.94 -18.58
C LEU A 420 17.78 9.42 -18.08
N LEU A 421 17.66 8.11 -17.85
CA LEU A 421 16.46 7.51 -17.27
C LEU A 421 16.80 6.90 -15.91
N PHE A 422 16.29 7.52 -14.85
CA PHE A 422 16.45 7.05 -13.48
C PHE A 422 15.30 6.14 -13.10
N CYS A 423 15.58 5.04 -12.41
CA CYS A 423 14.59 4.08 -11.92
C CYS A 423 14.89 3.75 -10.45
N SER A 424 13.88 3.79 -9.58
CA SER A 424 14.05 3.49 -8.14
C SER A 424 14.09 2.00 -7.82
N ASP A 425 13.73 1.15 -8.78
CA ASP A 425 13.84 -0.31 -8.65
C ASP A 425 15.32 -0.74 -8.63
N PRO A 426 15.65 -1.87 -7.96
CA PRO A 426 16.93 -2.54 -8.13
C PRO A 426 17.15 -3.01 -9.57
N PHE A 427 18.41 -3.25 -9.93
CA PHE A 427 18.80 -3.78 -11.22
C PHE A 427 18.25 -5.19 -11.43
N SER A 428 17.79 -5.45 -12.66
CA SER A 428 17.67 -6.81 -13.20
C SER A 428 17.64 -6.73 -14.72
N SER A 429 17.98 -7.83 -15.39
CA SER A 429 18.00 -7.93 -16.85
C SER A 429 16.63 -7.62 -17.48
N GLU A 430 15.55 -8.04 -16.82
CA GLU A 430 14.16 -7.75 -17.20
C GLU A 430 13.78 -6.27 -16.97
N SER A 431 14.22 -5.68 -15.85
CA SER A 431 14.05 -4.24 -15.60
C SER A 431 14.79 -3.40 -16.62
N LEU A 432 16.05 -3.76 -16.94
CA LEU A 432 16.86 -3.09 -17.95
C LEU A 432 16.19 -3.14 -19.33
N LYS A 433 15.72 -4.31 -19.76
CA LYS A 433 15.00 -4.48 -21.05
C LYS A 433 13.80 -3.54 -21.15
N LYS A 434 13.00 -3.46 -20.08
CA LYS A 434 11.85 -2.57 -19.93
C LYS A 434 12.23 -1.08 -19.97
N LEU A 435 13.33 -0.68 -19.32
CA LEU A 435 13.83 0.70 -19.35
C LEU A 435 14.45 1.09 -20.70
N ILE A 436 15.16 0.19 -21.39
CA ILE A 436 15.67 0.42 -22.76
C ILE A 436 14.48 0.71 -23.69
N TRP A 437 13.46 -0.15 -23.67
CA TRP A 437 12.25 0.05 -24.48
C TRP A 437 11.57 1.39 -24.18
N LEU A 438 11.39 1.74 -22.89
CA LEU A 438 10.80 3.02 -22.50
C LEU A 438 11.65 4.20 -22.99
N THR A 439 12.98 4.12 -22.87
CA THR A 439 13.91 5.18 -23.28
C THR A 439 13.84 5.41 -24.79
N ILE A 440 13.88 4.36 -25.61
CA ILE A 440 13.75 4.44 -27.06
C ILE A 440 12.38 5.04 -27.42
N ARG A 441 11.30 4.59 -26.76
CA ARG A 441 9.94 5.06 -27.03
C ARG A 441 9.71 6.53 -26.64
N LEU A 442 10.27 6.99 -25.51
CA LEU A 442 10.18 8.39 -25.05
C LEU A 442 10.96 9.37 -25.92
N THR A 443 11.95 8.88 -26.68
CA THR A 443 12.92 9.72 -27.42
C THR A 443 12.89 9.51 -28.94
N SER A 444 12.07 8.56 -29.40
CA SER A 444 11.97 8.11 -30.80
C SER A 444 13.33 7.77 -31.45
N GLY A 445 14.29 7.26 -30.67
CA GLY A 445 15.63 6.88 -31.16
C GLY A 445 16.61 8.04 -31.39
N PHE A 446 16.18 9.31 -31.24
CA PHE A 446 16.98 10.51 -31.56
C PHE A 446 18.01 10.92 -30.49
N GLY A 447 18.40 10.01 -29.60
CA GLY A 447 19.50 10.24 -28.64
C GLY A 447 20.87 10.11 -29.30
N ASN A 448 21.82 10.96 -28.88
CA ASN A 448 23.25 10.70 -29.07
C ASN A 448 23.78 9.73 -28.02
N GLU A 449 23.25 9.79 -26.79
CA GLU A 449 23.61 8.89 -25.68
C GLU A 449 22.38 8.58 -24.82
N TYR A 450 22.30 7.34 -24.33
CA TYR A 450 21.27 6.83 -23.44
C TYR A 450 21.92 6.28 -22.16
N ARG A 451 21.65 6.93 -21.01
CA ARG A 451 22.26 6.60 -19.72
C ARG A 451 21.16 6.11 -18.77
N LEU A 452 21.18 4.83 -18.42
CA LEU A 452 20.15 4.20 -17.59
C LEU A 452 20.68 4.05 -16.16
N TYR A 453 19.91 4.48 -15.17
CA TYR A 453 20.37 4.61 -13.79
C TYR A 453 19.50 3.80 -12.82
N PHE A 454 20.15 2.92 -12.05
CA PHE A 454 19.57 2.14 -10.95
C PHE A 454 20.23 2.52 -9.61
N SER A 455 19.64 2.08 -8.50
CA SER A 455 20.12 2.37 -7.13
C SER A 455 21.35 1.55 -6.70
N ASP A 456 21.56 0.41 -7.35
CA ASP A 456 22.39 -0.72 -6.94
C ASP A 456 23.29 -1.27 -8.05
N TYR A 457 23.12 -0.82 -9.31
CA TYR A 457 23.91 -1.31 -10.45
C TYR A 457 25.42 -1.21 -10.19
N ASP A 458 26.12 -2.24 -10.62
CA ASP A 458 27.56 -2.40 -10.54
C ASP A 458 28.06 -3.04 -11.85
N GLU A 459 29.10 -2.49 -12.46
CA GLU A 459 29.59 -2.92 -13.78
C GLU A 459 30.41 -4.23 -13.70
N GLU A 460 31.02 -4.54 -12.54
CA GLU A 460 31.78 -5.78 -12.34
C GLU A 460 30.82 -6.97 -12.12
N VAL A 461 29.74 -6.76 -11.36
CA VAL A 461 28.70 -7.77 -11.11
C VAL A 461 27.74 -7.92 -12.30
N HIS A 462 27.17 -6.81 -12.78
CA HIS A 462 26.01 -6.82 -13.69
C HIS A 462 26.38 -6.48 -15.15
N GLY A 463 27.63 -6.11 -15.43
CA GLY A 463 28.03 -5.63 -16.74
C GLY A 463 27.91 -6.66 -17.87
N ASN A 464 27.91 -7.97 -17.57
CA ASN A 464 27.72 -9.01 -18.58
C ASN A 464 26.24 -9.15 -18.96
N ASP A 465 25.36 -9.28 -17.96
CA ASP A 465 23.90 -9.29 -18.10
C ASP A 465 23.40 -8.06 -18.86
N ALA A 466 23.91 -6.88 -18.52
CA ALA A 466 23.58 -5.64 -19.20
C ALA A 466 23.93 -5.68 -20.70
N LYS A 467 25.11 -6.21 -21.04
CA LYS A 467 25.56 -6.37 -22.44
C LYS A 467 24.77 -7.46 -23.17
N GLU A 468 24.29 -8.51 -22.51
CA GLU A 468 23.36 -9.48 -23.12
C GLU A 468 22.00 -8.86 -23.43
N VAL A 469 21.44 -8.08 -22.50
CA VAL A 469 20.16 -7.41 -22.71
C VAL A 469 20.22 -6.40 -23.85
N ILE A 470 21.28 -5.56 -23.97
CA ILE A 470 21.39 -4.60 -25.08
C ILE A 470 21.49 -5.35 -26.43
N ARG A 471 22.40 -6.33 -26.54
CA ARG A 471 22.54 -7.16 -27.75
C ARG A 471 21.23 -7.83 -28.17
N SER A 472 20.36 -8.19 -27.22
CA SER A 472 19.06 -8.82 -27.52
C SER A 472 18.09 -7.97 -28.35
N PHE A 473 18.32 -6.65 -28.46
CA PHE A 473 17.56 -5.76 -29.35
C PHE A 473 17.99 -5.84 -30.82
N ASN A 474 19.16 -6.41 -31.14
CA ASN A 474 19.70 -6.54 -32.51
C ASN A 474 19.84 -5.23 -33.30
N GLU A 475 20.03 -4.09 -32.62
CA GLU A 475 20.32 -2.79 -33.25
C GLU A 475 21.77 -2.37 -32.94
N GLU A 476 22.64 -2.43 -33.95
CA GLU A 476 24.09 -2.12 -33.86
C GLU A 476 24.37 -0.72 -33.28
N LEU A 477 23.47 0.25 -33.51
CA LEU A 477 23.55 1.61 -32.99
C LEU A 477 23.08 1.77 -31.53
N LEU A 478 22.55 0.72 -30.87
CA LEU A 478 22.21 0.77 -29.45
C LEU A 478 23.39 0.38 -28.56
N ASP A 479 24.22 -0.58 -28.99
CA ASP A 479 25.45 -0.98 -28.27
C ASP A 479 26.43 0.18 -28.06
N GLU A 480 26.53 1.11 -29.01
CA GLU A 480 27.36 2.32 -28.87
C GLU A 480 26.74 3.39 -27.95
N LYS A 481 25.41 3.48 -27.92
CA LYS A 481 24.66 4.59 -27.29
C LYS A 481 24.21 4.30 -25.86
N ILE A 482 23.91 3.06 -25.51
CA ILE A 482 23.34 2.68 -24.21
C ILE A 482 24.45 2.38 -23.22
N ARG A 483 24.38 3.01 -22.04
CA ARG A 483 25.25 2.73 -20.90
C ARG A 483 24.44 2.70 -19.61
N ILE A 484 24.71 1.73 -18.75
CA ILE A 484 24.05 1.57 -17.45
C ILE A 484 24.98 2.10 -16.36
N PHE A 485 24.42 2.72 -15.33
CA PHE A 485 25.15 3.30 -14.21
C PHE A 485 24.38 3.10 -12.90
N ARG A 486 25.11 3.19 -11.78
CA ARG A 486 24.51 3.52 -10.49
C ARG A 486 24.22 5.02 -10.43
N TYR A 487 23.10 5.44 -9.82
CA TYR A 487 22.96 6.84 -9.41
C TYR A 487 23.62 7.09 -8.05
N ILE A 488 24.01 8.33 -7.80
CA ILE A 488 24.55 8.76 -6.51
C ILE A 488 23.39 8.81 -5.52
N ASN A 489 23.36 7.91 -4.54
CA ASN A 489 22.55 8.11 -3.33
C ASN A 489 23.05 9.40 -2.66
N ALA A 490 22.14 10.31 -2.34
CA ALA A 490 22.50 11.50 -1.60
C ALA A 490 22.95 11.14 -0.17
N ASP A 491 24.20 11.44 0.17
CA ASP A 491 24.73 11.57 1.53
C ASP A 491 24.98 13.06 1.83
N ALA A 492 25.46 13.40 3.04
CA ALA A 492 25.76 14.78 3.39
C ALA A 492 26.85 15.38 2.48
N ASN A 493 27.89 14.60 2.14
CA ASN A 493 29.00 15.05 1.30
C ASN A 493 28.55 15.42 -0.12
N ALA A 494 27.70 14.62 -0.75
CA ALA A 494 27.17 14.84 -2.10
C ALA A 494 26.19 16.02 -2.19
N LEU A 495 25.71 16.52 -1.05
CA LEU A 495 24.77 17.64 -0.94
C LEU A 495 25.44 18.94 -0.48
N ASP A 496 26.46 18.89 0.38
CA ASP A 496 27.35 20.03 0.63
C ASP A 496 28.33 20.24 -0.52
N SER A 497 28.69 19.18 -1.28
CA SER A 497 29.27 19.29 -2.62
C SER A 497 28.25 19.73 -3.70
N LEU A 498 27.22 20.49 -3.33
CA LEU A 498 26.42 21.33 -4.23
C LEU A 498 26.76 22.84 -4.08
N PRO A 499 28.01 23.28 -4.30
CA PRO A 499 28.24 24.66 -4.72
C PRO A 499 27.75 24.81 -6.17
N LYS A 500 28.15 25.90 -6.82
CA LYS A 500 28.24 25.88 -8.29
C LYS A 500 29.44 25.00 -8.70
N THR A 501 29.18 23.69 -8.86
CA THR A 501 29.89 22.80 -9.80
C THR A 501 31.23 22.18 -9.29
N GLN A 502 31.55 20.98 -9.81
CA GLN A 502 32.79 20.16 -9.73
C GLN A 502 32.91 19.07 -8.63
N VAL A 503 33.74 18.05 -8.93
CA VAL A 503 33.61 16.60 -8.56
C VAL A 503 35.00 15.99 -8.26
N ILE A 504 35.13 14.84 -7.54
CA ILE A 504 36.04 13.66 -7.81
C ILE A 504 36.13 12.59 -6.66
N THR A 505 35.85 11.31 -7.00
CA THR A 505 36.22 9.93 -6.49
C THR A 505 36.96 9.69 -5.13
N ARG A 506 37.01 8.49 -4.46
CA ARG A 506 36.75 7.02 -4.68
C ARG A 506 36.75 6.28 -3.28
N SER A 507 36.72 4.95 -3.03
CA SER A 507 36.65 3.65 -3.77
C SER A 507 36.30 2.44 -2.84
N ASN A 508 35.70 1.39 -3.45
CA ASN A 508 35.67 -0.08 -3.22
C ASN A 508 36.29 -0.78 -1.97
N GLU A 509 35.59 -1.84 -1.50
CA GLU A 509 36.15 -3.20 -1.25
C GLU A 509 35.03 -4.28 -1.38
N GLN A 510 35.35 -5.59 -1.42
CA GLN A 510 34.49 -6.67 -1.99
C GLN A 510 33.90 -7.69 -0.98
N TYR A 511 32.81 -8.38 -1.37
CA TYR A 511 32.38 -9.69 -0.81
C TYR A 511 31.67 -10.57 -1.88
N ASP A 512 31.51 -11.87 -1.62
CA ASP A 512 31.11 -12.92 -2.60
C ASP A 512 29.75 -13.56 -2.25
N GLU A 513 28.81 -13.58 -3.21
CA GLU A 513 27.47 -14.18 -3.08
C GLU A 513 27.33 -15.51 -3.87
N SER A 514 27.84 -16.60 -3.30
CA SER A 514 27.39 -17.93 -3.72
C SER A 514 26.07 -18.31 -3.04
N MET A 515 24.95 -18.27 -3.79
CA MET A 515 23.76 -19.16 -3.73
C MET A 515 22.45 -18.43 -4.11
N GLN A 516 22.08 -18.44 -5.39
CA GLN A 516 20.67 -18.42 -5.79
C GLN A 516 20.45 -19.15 -7.13
N LYS A 517 19.31 -19.84 -7.25
CA LYS A 517 18.85 -20.51 -8.48
C LYS A 517 17.55 -19.86 -8.96
N PRO A 518 17.31 -19.71 -10.28
CA PRO A 518 16.05 -19.16 -10.78
C PRO A 518 14.84 -20.01 -10.38
N LEU A 519 13.71 -19.36 -10.08
CA LEU A 519 12.39 -20.00 -10.11
C LEU A 519 11.78 -19.82 -11.51
N ASP A 520 11.08 -20.86 -11.99
CA ASP A 520 10.56 -20.93 -13.36
C ASP A 520 9.03 -20.82 -13.43
N SER A 521 8.55 -20.37 -14.59
CA SER A 521 7.19 -20.44 -15.17
C SER A 521 5.93 -20.44 -14.26
N ASP A 522 5.12 -19.38 -14.36
CA ASP A 522 3.66 -19.48 -14.67
C ASP A 522 3.00 -18.08 -14.84
N LYS A 523 3.28 -17.39 -15.96
CA LYS A 523 2.68 -16.08 -16.30
C LYS A 523 2.36 -15.95 -17.79
N HIS A 524 1.25 -16.56 -18.24
CA HIS A 524 0.71 -16.34 -19.60
C HIS A 524 0.08 -14.95 -19.74
N ILE A 525 0.94 -13.98 -20.05
CA ILE A 525 0.63 -12.59 -20.38
C ILE A 525 0.98 -12.40 -21.87
N ASN A 526 0.30 -11.49 -22.57
CA ASN A 526 0.65 -11.12 -23.95
C ASN A 526 2.15 -10.79 -24.03
N GLU A 527 2.90 -11.41 -24.96
CA GLU A 527 4.35 -11.25 -25.09
C GLU A 527 4.75 -9.77 -25.32
N ALA A 528 3.88 -9.01 -25.99
CA ALA A 528 4.02 -7.57 -26.18
C ALA A 528 3.93 -6.77 -24.87
N PHE A 529 3.42 -7.35 -23.78
CA PHE A 529 3.29 -6.74 -22.44
C PHE A 529 4.22 -7.38 -21.39
N LEU A 530 4.93 -8.46 -21.74
CA LEU A 530 6.12 -8.91 -21.00
C LEU A 530 7.28 -7.95 -21.27
N ASN A 531 7.61 -7.74 -22.56
CA ASN A 531 8.85 -7.08 -22.99
C ASN A 531 8.83 -5.53 -22.99
N ILE A 532 7.75 -4.88 -22.56
CA ILE A 532 7.62 -3.40 -22.60
C ILE A 532 7.23 -2.80 -21.24
N LEU A 533 7.49 -1.50 -21.09
CA LEU A 533 7.06 -0.69 -19.95
C LEU A 533 6.14 0.44 -20.44
N PRO A 534 4.81 0.18 -20.55
CA PRO A 534 3.90 1.09 -21.22
C PRO A 534 3.57 2.30 -20.33
N TYR A 535 3.40 3.46 -20.98
CA TYR A 535 2.98 4.71 -20.35
C TYR A 535 1.84 5.34 -21.17
N GLY A 536 1.20 6.38 -20.64
CA GLY A 536 0.26 7.19 -21.40
C GLY A 536 -0.91 6.37 -21.94
N ASP A 537 -1.21 6.55 -23.22
CA ASP A 537 -2.37 5.95 -23.86
C ASP A 537 -2.22 4.45 -24.10
N LEU A 538 -0.98 3.94 -24.12
CA LEU A 538 -0.72 2.49 -24.20
C LEU A 538 -1.27 1.76 -22.96
N LEU A 539 -1.42 2.44 -21.82
CA LEU A 539 -2.08 1.88 -20.63
C LEU A 539 -3.60 1.83 -20.77
N LYS A 540 -4.23 2.77 -21.51
CA LYS A 540 -5.69 2.93 -21.55
C LYS A 540 -6.45 1.64 -21.94
N PRO A 541 -6.04 0.85 -22.96
CA PRO A 541 -6.72 -0.41 -23.28
C PRO A 541 -6.72 -1.40 -22.12
N PHE A 542 -5.57 -1.61 -21.46
CA PHE A 542 -5.46 -2.48 -20.29
C PHE A 542 -6.35 -1.99 -19.15
N LEU A 543 -6.19 -0.72 -18.74
CA LEU A 543 -6.92 -0.17 -17.59
C LEU A 543 -8.44 -0.13 -17.82
N LYS A 544 -8.90 -0.01 -19.08
CA LYS A 544 -10.33 -0.06 -19.43
C LYS A 544 -10.97 -1.44 -19.22
N THR A 545 -10.21 -2.55 -19.31
CA THR A 545 -10.74 -3.92 -19.19
C THR A 545 -11.57 -4.16 -17.92
N GLU A 546 -12.56 -5.06 -18.00
CA GLU A 546 -13.43 -5.42 -16.85
C GLU A 546 -12.71 -6.12 -15.71
N ALA A 547 -11.53 -6.70 -15.95
CA ALA A 547 -10.70 -7.31 -14.92
C ALA A 547 -10.23 -6.29 -13.85
N ILE A 548 -10.11 -5.02 -14.27
CA ILE A 548 -9.65 -3.91 -13.44
C ILE A 548 -10.83 -3.05 -13.02
N THR A 549 -11.04 -2.90 -11.72
CA THR A 549 -12.09 -2.09 -11.09
C THR A 549 -11.50 -0.79 -10.56
N SER A 550 -12.35 0.22 -10.33
CA SER A 550 -11.91 1.50 -9.72
C SER A 550 -11.20 1.30 -8.37
N SER A 551 -11.57 0.27 -7.60
CA SER A 551 -10.93 -0.06 -6.32
C SER A 551 -9.48 -0.54 -6.49
N ASP A 552 -9.18 -1.27 -7.56
CA ASP A 552 -7.80 -1.71 -7.84
C ASP A 552 -6.93 -0.54 -8.31
N LEU A 553 -7.51 0.37 -9.10
CA LEU A 553 -6.85 1.63 -9.52
C LEU A 553 -6.56 2.55 -8.32
N ILE A 554 -7.51 2.70 -7.39
CA ILE A 554 -7.32 3.47 -6.16
C ILE A 554 -6.26 2.81 -5.26
N TYR A 555 -6.25 1.48 -5.15
CA TYR A 555 -5.23 0.76 -4.38
C TYR A 555 -3.82 0.92 -4.97
N PHE A 556 -3.69 0.87 -6.30
CA PHE A 556 -2.42 1.11 -7.00
C PHE A 556 -1.91 2.55 -6.78
N LEU A 557 -2.80 3.55 -6.94
CA LEU A 557 -2.47 4.96 -6.63
C LEU A 557 -2.02 5.12 -5.17
N ALA A 558 -2.75 4.52 -4.23
CA ALA A 558 -2.43 4.57 -2.80
C ALA A 558 -1.06 3.91 -2.48
N LYS A 559 -0.71 2.80 -3.16
CA LYS A 559 0.63 2.19 -3.08
C LYS A 559 1.75 3.14 -3.57
N LYS A 560 1.46 4.01 -4.55
CA LYS A 560 2.37 5.06 -5.02
C LYS A 560 2.36 6.33 -4.15
N GLY A 561 1.53 6.41 -3.11
CA GLY A 561 1.37 7.60 -2.27
C GLY A 561 0.40 8.66 -2.83
N ILE A 562 -0.47 8.29 -3.77
CA ILE A 562 -1.45 9.17 -4.40
C ILE A 562 -2.86 8.78 -3.94
N PHE A 563 -3.61 9.73 -3.38
CA PHE A 563 -4.92 9.49 -2.78
C PHE A 563 -5.99 10.41 -3.38
N VAL A 564 -7.13 9.83 -3.75
CA VAL A 564 -8.24 10.51 -4.43
C VAL A 564 -9.59 10.00 -3.93
N LYS A 565 -10.61 10.86 -3.88
CA LYS A 565 -11.98 10.48 -3.48
C LYS A 565 -12.79 9.85 -4.61
N SER A 566 -12.52 10.25 -5.86
CA SER A 566 -13.35 9.83 -6.99
C SER A 566 -13.20 8.34 -7.29
N SER A 567 -14.32 7.65 -7.47
CA SER A 567 -14.36 6.24 -7.95
C SER A 567 -14.68 6.15 -9.45
N ASP A 568 -14.71 7.28 -10.14
CA ASP A 568 -14.87 7.37 -11.59
C ASP A 568 -13.66 6.72 -12.28
N LYS A 569 -13.89 5.58 -12.95
CA LYS A 569 -12.86 4.83 -13.65
C LYS A 569 -12.19 5.66 -14.74
N VAL A 570 -12.89 6.61 -15.38
CA VAL A 570 -12.34 7.45 -16.45
C VAL A 570 -11.35 8.47 -15.87
N LYS A 571 -11.70 9.14 -14.76
CA LYS A 571 -10.77 10.05 -14.05
C LYS A 571 -9.54 9.31 -13.52
N LEU A 572 -9.75 8.14 -12.91
CA LEU A 572 -8.66 7.29 -12.40
C LEU A 572 -7.70 6.86 -13.53
N ILE A 573 -8.23 6.44 -14.68
CA ILE A 573 -7.43 6.11 -15.87
C ILE A 573 -6.69 7.34 -16.40
N SER A 574 -7.33 8.52 -16.44
CA SER A 574 -6.69 9.78 -16.88
C SER A 574 -5.50 10.14 -16.00
N LEU A 575 -5.65 10.10 -14.67
CA LEU A 575 -4.56 10.35 -13.72
C LEU A 575 -3.44 9.31 -13.84
N ILE A 576 -3.79 8.02 -13.92
CA ILE A 576 -2.81 6.93 -14.01
C ILE A 576 -2.04 6.98 -15.34
N SER A 577 -2.67 7.40 -16.44
CA SER A 577 -2.00 7.56 -17.74
C SER A 577 -0.94 8.67 -17.74
N THR A 578 -1.03 9.68 -16.85
CA THR A 578 0.02 10.71 -16.72
C THR A 578 1.16 10.30 -15.78
N LEU A 579 1.16 9.09 -15.22
CA LEU A 579 2.27 8.56 -14.42
C LEU A 579 3.23 7.76 -15.30
N LEU A 580 4.51 7.77 -14.92
CA LEU A 580 5.46 6.73 -15.33
C LEU A 580 5.55 5.69 -14.21
N PHE A 581 5.60 4.42 -14.60
CA PHE A 581 5.78 3.27 -13.70
C PHE A 581 7.21 2.76 -13.78
N SER A 582 7.70 2.15 -12.70
CA SER A 582 8.89 1.30 -12.77
C SER A 582 8.52 -0.15 -13.19
N PRO A 583 9.49 -0.95 -13.66
CA PRO A 583 9.27 -2.37 -13.98
C PRO A 583 8.57 -3.17 -12.87
N ASN A 584 8.96 -2.99 -11.62
CA ASN A 584 8.35 -3.64 -10.47
C ASN A 584 6.92 -3.16 -10.24
N GLU A 585 6.64 -1.84 -10.36
CA GLU A 585 5.27 -1.33 -10.26
C GLU A 585 4.33 -1.94 -11.33
N LEU A 586 4.86 -2.24 -12.52
CA LEU A 586 4.11 -2.93 -13.57
C LEU A 586 3.86 -4.42 -13.23
N GLU A 587 4.84 -5.13 -12.66
CA GLU A 587 4.65 -6.53 -12.21
C GLU A 587 3.74 -6.65 -10.98
N ASP A 588 3.85 -5.71 -10.05
CA ASP A 588 2.95 -5.54 -8.90
C ASP A 588 1.51 -5.31 -9.41
N PHE A 589 1.33 -4.42 -10.39
CA PHE A 589 0.03 -4.17 -11.04
C PHE A 589 -0.53 -5.39 -11.78
N LYS A 590 0.31 -6.12 -12.54
CA LYS A 590 -0.05 -7.40 -13.19
C LYS A 590 -0.56 -8.43 -12.17
N SER A 591 0.03 -8.49 -10.97
CA SER A 591 -0.35 -9.47 -9.94
C SER A 591 -1.82 -9.33 -9.50
N TYR A 592 -2.31 -8.09 -9.32
CA TYR A 592 -3.70 -7.84 -8.88
C TYR A 592 -4.74 -8.27 -9.91
N ILE A 593 -4.38 -8.24 -11.20
CA ILE A 593 -5.24 -8.67 -12.31
C ILE A 593 -5.37 -10.19 -12.28
N ASN A 594 -4.26 -10.92 -12.20
CA ASN A 594 -4.25 -12.39 -12.25
C ASN A 594 -4.90 -13.06 -11.02
N ILE A 595 -4.97 -12.39 -9.87
CA ILE A 595 -5.67 -12.92 -8.67
C ILE A 595 -7.17 -13.12 -8.92
N LYS A 596 -7.77 -12.42 -9.90
CA LYS A 596 -9.18 -12.53 -10.29
C LYS A 596 -9.44 -13.57 -11.38
N ASN A 597 -8.80 -14.75 -11.27
CA ASN A 597 -9.20 -15.95 -12.01
C ASN A 597 -10.73 -16.15 -11.88
N ARG A 598 -11.43 -15.98 -13.01
CA ARG A 598 -12.89 -15.89 -13.11
C ARG A 598 -13.57 -17.20 -12.70
N ASN A 599 -14.89 -17.15 -12.45
CA ASN A 599 -15.69 -18.32 -12.09
C ASN A 599 -15.43 -19.47 -13.08
N VAL A 600 -15.20 -20.66 -12.53
CA VAL A 600 -14.99 -21.89 -13.31
C VAL A 600 -16.29 -22.69 -13.28
N HIS A 601 -16.78 -23.14 -14.42
CA HIS A 601 -17.99 -23.96 -14.50
C HIS A 601 -17.60 -25.44 -14.45
N THR A 602 -18.07 -26.19 -13.46
CA THR A 602 -17.88 -27.65 -13.39
C THR A 602 -19.12 -28.40 -13.87
N ASN A 603 -18.94 -29.28 -14.87
CA ASN A 603 -19.98 -30.21 -15.34
C ASN A 603 -19.46 -31.65 -15.17
N ASN A 604 -20.31 -32.54 -14.68
CA ASN A 604 -19.96 -33.92 -14.39
C ASN A 604 -20.66 -34.86 -15.36
N GLU A 605 -19.93 -35.87 -15.82
CA GLU A 605 -20.46 -36.97 -16.62
C GLU A 605 -20.06 -38.29 -15.96
N PHE A 606 -21.03 -39.20 -15.84
CA PHE A 606 -20.85 -40.47 -15.13
C PHE A 606 -21.03 -41.63 -16.11
N TYR A 607 -20.16 -42.62 -16.04
CA TYR A 607 -20.21 -43.84 -16.83
C TYR A 607 -20.07 -45.04 -15.89
N ASN A 608 -20.90 -46.07 -16.07
CA ASN A 608 -20.73 -47.34 -15.36
C ASN A 608 -19.52 -48.08 -15.93
N ILE A 609 -18.74 -48.73 -15.06
CA ILE A 609 -17.54 -49.49 -15.45
C ILE A 609 -17.93 -50.96 -15.64
N LYS A 610 -17.60 -51.53 -16.80
CA LYS A 610 -17.84 -52.95 -17.11
C LYS A 610 -16.77 -53.89 -16.55
N GLN A 611 -15.53 -53.40 -16.46
CA GLN A 611 -14.35 -54.22 -16.16
C GLN A 611 -13.57 -53.63 -14.99
N ASN A 612 -13.27 -54.44 -13.97
CA ASN A 612 -12.53 -53.96 -12.79
C ASN A 612 -11.01 -53.85 -13.03
N GLN A 613 -10.61 -53.18 -14.12
CA GLN A 613 -9.23 -52.74 -14.35
C GLN A 613 -8.92 -51.48 -13.52
N THR A 614 -7.63 -51.20 -13.28
CA THR A 614 -7.16 -49.93 -12.72
C THR A 614 -7.15 -48.85 -13.81
N LEU A 615 -7.40 -47.59 -13.45
CA LEU A 615 -7.47 -46.52 -14.44
C LEU A 615 -6.12 -46.34 -15.19
N GLU A 616 -5.00 -46.60 -14.51
CA GLU A 616 -3.65 -46.62 -15.07
C GLU A 616 -3.43 -47.69 -16.15
N SER A 617 -4.06 -48.87 -16.02
CA SER A 617 -4.00 -49.92 -17.05
C SER A 617 -4.70 -49.48 -18.34
N VAL A 618 -5.87 -48.85 -18.18
CA VAL A 618 -6.69 -48.38 -19.30
C VAL A 618 -6.03 -47.19 -20.02
N PHE A 619 -5.46 -46.22 -19.29
CA PHE A 619 -4.70 -45.11 -19.90
C PHE A 619 -3.43 -45.54 -20.64
N LYS A 620 -2.95 -46.79 -20.48
CA LYS A 620 -1.85 -47.37 -21.27
C LYS A 620 -2.32 -48.08 -22.55
N SER A 621 -3.61 -48.42 -22.68
CA SER A 621 -4.17 -49.14 -23.84
C SER A 621 -5.03 -48.27 -24.78
N ILE A 622 -5.23 -47.00 -24.42
CA ILE A 622 -5.91 -45.99 -25.23
C ILE A 622 -4.94 -44.92 -25.74
N LYS A 623 -5.29 -44.28 -26.86
CA LYS A 623 -4.60 -43.10 -27.39
C LYS A 623 -5.62 -42.15 -28.04
N PRO A 624 -6.30 -41.29 -27.24
CA PRO A 624 -7.25 -40.30 -27.75
C PRO A 624 -6.62 -39.39 -28.82
N ASN A 625 -7.33 -39.12 -29.92
CA ASN A 625 -6.91 -38.15 -30.93
C ASN A 625 -7.19 -36.71 -30.45
N LEU A 626 -6.15 -35.91 -30.30
CA LEU A 626 -6.23 -34.53 -29.81
C LEU A 626 -5.84 -33.48 -30.88
N ASP A 627 -5.57 -33.90 -32.12
CA ASP A 627 -4.98 -33.05 -33.14
C ASP A 627 -5.99 -32.05 -33.74
N ASN A 628 -7.28 -32.43 -33.81
CA ASN A 628 -8.36 -31.62 -34.41
C ASN A 628 -9.21 -30.83 -33.40
N LEU A 629 -8.73 -30.64 -32.16
CA LEU A 629 -9.55 -30.06 -31.07
C LEU A 629 -10.09 -28.65 -31.37
N THR A 630 -9.39 -27.84 -32.16
CA THR A 630 -9.79 -26.47 -32.53
C THR A 630 -10.52 -26.36 -33.86
N GLU A 631 -10.77 -27.47 -34.58
CA GLU A 631 -11.34 -27.45 -35.93
C GLU A 631 -12.65 -26.64 -36.01
N GLY A 632 -12.73 -25.65 -36.90
CA GLY A 632 -13.90 -24.78 -37.06
C GLY A 632 -14.13 -23.75 -35.94
N LEU A 633 -13.16 -23.52 -35.04
CA LEU A 633 -13.23 -22.53 -33.96
C LEU A 633 -12.13 -21.46 -34.12
N ASN A 634 -12.42 -20.19 -33.82
CA ASN A 634 -11.43 -19.10 -33.82
C ASN A 634 -10.63 -19.07 -32.49
N ILE A 635 -9.91 -20.16 -32.21
CA ILE A 635 -9.17 -20.38 -30.96
C ILE A 635 -7.91 -21.21 -31.24
N LYS A 636 -6.82 -20.88 -30.57
CA LYS A 636 -5.56 -21.64 -30.60
C LYS A 636 -5.34 -22.31 -29.24
N ILE A 637 -4.85 -23.55 -29.22
CA ILE A 637 -4.33 -24.15 -27.99
C ILE A 637 -2.83 -23.85 -27.93
N VAL A 638 -2.39 -23.33 -26.78
CA VAL A 638 -1.06 -22.74 -26.58
C VAL A 638 -0.05 -23.78 -26.13
N ASN A 639 -0.47 -24.72 -25.28
CA ASN A 639 0.39 -25.77 -24.71
C ASN A 639 0.36 -27.08 -25.52
N HIS A 640 0.09 -27.01 -26.83
CA HIS A 640 -0.24 -28.15 -27.71
C HIS A 640 0.65 -29.39 -27.49
N ASP A 641 1.97 -29.21 -27.57
CA ASP A 641 2.93 -30.32 -27.55
C ASP A 641 3.10 -30.96 -26.15
N LYS A 642 2.51 -30.32 -25.12
CA LYS A 642 2.45 -30.77 -23.73
C LYS A 642 1.09 -31.36 -23.34
N ILE A 643 0.09 -31.38 -24.24
CA ILE A 643 -1.25 -31.93 -23.93
C ILE A 643 -1.19 -33.46 -23.80
N LYS A 644 -1.21 -33.97 -22.56
CA LYS A 644 -1.36 -35.39 -22.24
C LYS A 644 -2.20 -35.56 -20.97
N PHE A 645 -2.80 -36.73 -20.79
CA PHE A 645 -3.35 -37.13 -19.49
C PHE A 645 -2.20 -37.54 -18.55
N ILE A 646 -2.17 -36.93 -17.37
CA ILE A 646 -1.16 -37.13 -16.33
C ILE A 646 -1.87 -37.67 -15.08
N GLN A 647 -1.33 -38.72 -14.47
CA GLN A 647 -1.83 -39.30 -13.22
C GLN A 647 -1.57 -38.33 -12.05
N ASP A 648 -2.53 -38.10 -11.16
CA ASP A 648 -2.31 -37.27 -9.96
C ASP A 648 -1.31 -37.97 -9.02
N SER A 649 -0.35 -37.21 -8.51
CA SER A 649 0.77 -37.75 -7.72
C SER A 649 0.37 -38.32 -6.35
N VAL A 650 -0.85 -38.06 -5.90
CA VAL A 650 -1.41 -38.57 -4.64
C VAL A 650 -2.50 -39.61 -4.91
N ASN A 651 -3.33 -39.43 -5.94
CA ASN A 651 -4.43 -40.34 -6.27
C ASN A 651 -4.18 -41.10 -7.59
N LYS A 652 -3.79 -42.37 -7.48
CA LYS A 652 -3.47 -43.23 -8.65
C LYS A 652 -4.65 -43.53 -9.58
N ASP A 653 -5.89 -43.41 -9.09
CA ASP A 653 -7.12 -43.58 -9.88
C ASP A 653 -7.73 -42.23 -10.30
N GLU A 654 -6.90 -41.18 -10.41
CA GLU A 654 -7.26 -39.84 -10.91
C GLU A 654 -6.25 -39.40 -12.00
N PHE A 655 -6.75 -39.16 -13.21
CA PHE A 655 -5.99 -38.69 -14.37
C PHE A 655 -6.50 -37.32 -14.81
N LYS A 656 -5.58 -36.41 -15.14
CA LYS A 656 -5.85 -35.00 -15.43
C LYS A 656 -5.22 -34.57 -16.75
N ILE A 657 -5.95 -33.79 -17.53
CA ILE A 657 -5.47 -33.08 -18.72
C ILE A 657 -5.80 -31.59 -18.54
N SER A 658 -4.84 -30.71 -18.88
CA SER A 658 -4.99 -29.25 -18.78
C SER A 658 -4.58 -28.60 -20.09
N LEU A 659 -5.39 -27.65 -20.55
CA LEU A 659 -5.20 -26.92 -21.79
C LEU A 659 -5.26 -25.42 -21.50
N ILE A 660 -4.40 -24.66 -22.19
CA ILE A 660 -4.36 -23.20 -22.16
C ILE A 660 -4.65 -22.72 -23.57
N THR A 661 -5.58 -21.79 -23.70
CA THR A 661 -6.14 -21.37 -24.99
C THR A 661 -6.02 -19.87 -25.22
N GLU A 662 -6.03 -19.47 -26.49
CA GLU A 662 -5.89 -18.11 -26.97
C GLU A 662 -7.00 -17.79 -27.98
N ILE A 663 -7.85 -16.81 -27.69
CA ILE A 663 -8.81 -16.22 -28.64
C ILE A 663 -8.38 -14.79 -28.96
N LYS A 664 -8.25 -14.46 -30.24
CA LYS A 664 -7.98 -13.08 -30.70
C LYS A 664 -9.25 -12.39 -31.13
N ASP A 665 -9.60 -11.34 -30.39
CA ASP A 665 -10.69 -10.41 -30.71
C ASP A 665 -10.18 -9.31 -31.67
N PRO A 666 -10.61 -9.30 -32.94
CA PRO A 666 -10.18 -8.31 -33.93
C PRO A 666 -10.77 -6.91 -33.70
N THR A 667 -11.74 -6.76 -32.79
CA THR A 667 -12.35 -5.47 -32.43
C THR A 667 -11.65 -4.77 -31.27
N SER A 668 -10.84 -5.51 -30.51
CA SER A 668 -10.03 -5.01 -29.41
C SER A 668 -8.66 -4.49 -29.89
N SER A 669 -8.02 -3.63 -29.09
CA SER A 669 -6.67 -3.12 -29.38
C SER A 669 -5.65 -4.26 -29.39
N LEU A 670 -4.67 -4.24 -30.32
CA LEU A 670 -3.60 -5.25 -30.44
C LEU A 670 -2.84 -5.54 -29.13
N ALA A 671 -2.84 -4.61 -28.17
CA ALA A 671 -2.24 -4.79 -26.85
C ALA A 671 -3.04 -5.74 -25.93
N VAL A 672 -4.37 -5.83 -26.12
CA VAL A 672 -5.35 -6.55 -25.30
C VAL A 672 -6.41 -7.30 -26.15
N ASN A 673 -6.04 -7.68 -27.38
CA ASN A 673 -6.91 -8.48 -28.26
C ASN A 673 -6.94 -9.95 -27.88
N THR A 674 -5.91 -10.42 -27.18
CA THR A 674 -5.76 -11.81 -26.75
C THR A 674 -6.51 -12.04 -25.44
N ASN A 675 -7.59 -12.80 -25.52
CA ASN A 675 -8.28 -13.40 -24.38
C ASN A 675 -7.71 -14.80 -24.13
N TRP A 676 -7.31 -15.07 -22.89
CA TRP A 676 -6.78 -16.37 -22.46
C TRP A 676 -7.88 -17.21 -21.81
N GLY A 677 -7.89 -18.51 -22.11
CA GLY A 677 -8.73 -19.51 -21.45
C GLY A 677 -7.91 -20.64 -20.84
N LYS A 678 -8.53 -21.38 -19.91
CA LYS A 678 -8.03 -22.62 -19.32
C LYS A 678 -9.18 -23.64 -19.28
N SER A 679 -8.94 -24.83 -19.81
CA SER A 679 -9.83 -25.98 -19.61
C SER A 679 -9.08 -27.11 -18.94
N GLU A 680 -9.74 -27.77 -18.01
CA GLU A 680 -9.19 -28.88 -17.23
C GLU A 680 -10.22 -30.00 -17.16
N ILE A 681 -9.79 -31.23 -17.46
CA ILE A 681 -10.64 -32.41 -17.36
C ILE A 681 -9.96 -33.38 -16.41
N VAL A 682 -10.71 -33.80 -15.39
CA VAL A 682 -10.28 -34.77 -14.39
C VAL A 682 -11.15 -36.01 -14.50
N VAL A 683 -10.50 -37.15 -14.73
CA VAL A 683 -11.09 -38.46 -14.94
C VAL A 683 -10.72 -39.30 -13.72
N ARG A 684 -11.72 -39.79 -12.98
CA ARG A 684 -11.50 -40.51 -11.73
C ARG A 684 -12.38 -41.74 -11.63
N LYS A 685 -11.80 -42.87 -11.17
CA LYS A 685 -12.57 -44.06 -10.79
C LYS A 685 -13.03 -43.91 -9.34
N GLN A 686 -14.30 -44.21 -9.07
CA GLN A 686 -14.85 -44.30 -7.73
C GLN A 686 -15.99 -45.32 -7.72
N ASP A 687 -15.93 -46.28 -6.79
CA ASP A 687 -16.79 -47.45 -6.80
C ASP A 687 -16.73 -48.13 -8.21
N ASP A 688 -17.83 -48.67 -8.71
CA ASP A 688 -17.96 -49.22 -10.07
C ASP A 688 -18.24 -48.15 -11.14
N LYS A 689 -17.87 -46.87 -10.89
CA LYS A 689 -18.22 -45.73 -11.75
C LYS A 689 -16.99 -44.88 -12.12
N LEU A 690 -16.98 -44.45 -13.37
CA LEU A 690 -16.02 -43.50 -13.91
C LEU A 690 -16.67 -42.12 -13.93
N ILE A 691 -16.07 -41.16 -13.22
CA ILE A 691 -16.54 -39.78 -13.15
C ILE A 691 -15.59 -38.91 -13.98
N VAL A 692 -16.13 -38.23 -14.98
CA VAL A 692 -15.42 -37.22 -15.76
C VAL A 692 -15.93 -35.85 -15.33
N VAL A 693 -15.07 -35.09 -14.65
CA VAL A 693 -15.32 -33.69 -14.26
C VAL A 693 -14.66 -32.79 -15.29
N SER A 694 -15.44 -31.88 -15.87
CA SER A 694 -14.96 -30.89 -16.84
C SER A 694 -15.05 -29.47 -16.25
N GLU A 695 -13.89 -28.91 -15.92
CA GLU A 695 -13.74 -27.54 -15.45
C GLU A 695 -13.40 -26.62 -16.63
N ASN A 696 -14.22 -25.60 -16.86
CA ASN A 696 -14.08 -24.69 -18.00
C ASN A 696 -14.15 -23.23 -17.56
N THR A 697 -13.24 -22.40 -18.07
CA THR A 697 -13.23 -20.95 -17.80
C THR A 697 -13.78 -20.16 -18.98
N ILE A 698 -14.57 -19.12 -18.70
CA ILE A 698 -14.84 -17.95 -19.57
C ILE A 698 -15.58 -18.21 -20.89
N THR A 699 -15.04 -18.97 -21.85
CA THR A 699 -15.47 -18.90 -23.26
C THR A 699 -16.40 -20.05 -23.66
N ARG A 700 -17.10 -19.88 -24.79
CA ARG A 700 -17.93 -20.93 -25.39
C ARG A 700 -17.05 -21.97 -26.08
N GLU A 701 -15.92 -21.52 -26.61
CA GLU A 701 -14.96 -22.25 -27.43
C GLU A 701 -14.15 -23.24 -26.56
N ASP A 702 -13.72 -22.82 -25.38
CA ASP A 702 -13.11 -23.69 -24.34
C ASP A 702 -14.04 -24.85 -23.97
N LYS A 703 -15.33 -24.54 -23.76
CA LYS A 703 -16.36 -25.56 -23.48
C LYS A 703 -16.55 -26.52 -24.67
N LEU A 704 -16.40 -26.06 -25.91
CA LEU A 704 -16.46 -26.92 -27.09
C LEU A 704 -15.21 -27.81 -27.21
N ILE A 705 -14.01 -27.30 -26.93
CA ILE A 705 -12.77 -28.08 -26.85
C ILE A 705 -12.90 -29.17 -25.79
N ALA A 706 -13.30 -28.84 -24.56
CA ALA A 706 -13.45 -29.82 -23.49
C ALA A 706 -14.48 -30.91 -23.84
N ASN A 707 -15.62 -30.54 -24.44
CA ASN A 707 -16.61 -31.52 -24.91
C ASN A 707 -16.04 -32.45 -26.00
N ARG A 708 -15.14 -31.97 -26.88
CA ARG A 708 -14.45 -32.79 -27.88
C ARG A 708 -13.53 -33.82 -27.22
N ILE A 709 -12.70 -33.38 -26.27
CA ILE A 709 -11.78 -34.27 -25.52
C ILE A 709 -12.57 -35.36 -24.77
N VAL A 710 -13.65 -34.98 -24.06
CA VAL A 710 -14.46 -35.95 -23.30
C VAL A 710 -15.18 -36.94 -24.23
N LYS A 711 -15.65 -36.49 -25.41
CA LYS A 711 -16.23 -37.39 -26.42
C LYS A 711 -15.20 -38.39 -26.94
N GLU A 712 -14.00 -37.92 -27.30
CA GLU A 712 -12.92 -38.77 -27.82
C GLU A 712 -12.49 -39.81 -26.77
N LEU A 713 -12.26 -39.36 -25.53
CA LEU A 713 -11.88 -40.23 -24.42
C LEU A 713 -12.95 -41.29 -24.12
N ALA A 714 -14.24 -40.92 -24.15
CA ALA A 714 -15.33 -41.89 -23.99
C ALA A 714 -15.39 -42.89 -25.16
N GLY A 715 -15.11 -42.46 -26.40
CA GLY A 715 -14.98 -43.35 -27.55
C GLY A 715 -13.86 -44.37 -27.39
N GLU A 716 -12.69 -43.94 -26.91
CA GLU A 716 -11.57 -44.83 -26.59
C GLU A 716 -11.89 -45.80 -25.45
N PHE A 717 -12.54 -45.35 -24.37
CA PHE A 717 -12.98 -46.24 -23.28
C PHE A 717 -14.04 -47.27 -23.73
N LEU A 718 -14.89 -46.93 -24.70
CA LEU A 718 -15.82 -47.87 -25.34
C LEU A 718 -15.09 -48.85 -26.26
N ARG A 719 -14.06 -48.40 -27.01
CA ARG A 719 -13.23 -49.26 -27.88
C ARG A 719 -12.52 -50.37 -27.10
N VAL A 720 -12.11 -50.11 -25.85
CA VAL A 720 -11.51 -51.12 -24.95
C VAL A 720 -12.52 -51.78 -24.00
N ASP A 721 -13.82 -51.57 -24.22
CA ASP A 721 -14.95 -52.12 -23.45
C ASP A 721 -14.87 -51.87 -21.93
N PHE A 722 -14.23 -50.78 -21.50
CA PHE A 722 -14.07 -50.44 -20.08
C PHE A 722 -15.35 -49.89 -19.46
N ILE A 723 -16.19 -49.20 -20.25
CA ILE A 723 -17.41 -48.52 -19.80
C ILE A 723 -18.67 -48.96 -20.55
N GLU A 724 -19.83 -48.69 -19.95
CA GLU A 724 -21.12 -48.74 -20.64
C GLU A 724 -21.32 -47.55 -21.59
N GLU A 725 -21.99 -47.82 -22.72
CA GLU A 725 -22.43 -46.79 -23.68
C GLU A 725 -23.46 -45.82 -23.06
N LYS A 726 -24.20 -46.28 -22.04
CA LYS A 726 -25.20 -45.50 -21.31
C LYS A 726 -24.56 -44.51 -20.33
N LYS A 727 -24.06 -43.42 -20.88
CA LYS A 727 -23.68 -42.20 -20.15
C LYS A 727 -24.83 -41.67 -19.28
N ILE A 728 -24.59 -41.53 -17.98
CA ILE A 728 -25.51 -40.86 -17.05
C ILE A 728 -25.15 -39.37 -17.00
N LYS A 729 -26.13 -38.53 -17.33
CA LYS A 729 -26.03 -37.06 -17.33
C LYS A 729 -27.23 -36.48 -16.62
N VAL A 730 -26.99 -35.52 -15.73
CA VAL A 730 -28.02 -34.94 -14.86
C VAL A 730 -28.67 -33.74 -15.56
N MET A 731 -29.84 -33.95 -16.17
CA MET A 731 -30.64 -32.93 -16.84
C MET A 731 -31.83 -32.50 -15.96
N PHE A 732 -32.41 -31.34 -16.27
CA PHE A 732 -33.59 -30.79 -15.59
C PHE A 732 -34.81 -31.72 -15.65
N GLN A 733 -34.91 -32.54 -16.70
CA GLN A 733 -35.96 -33.53 -16.94
C GLN A 733 -35.66 -34.95 -16.39
N ASN A 734 -34.52 -35.19 -15.73
CA ASN A 734 -34.22 -36.50 -15.13
C ASN A 734 -35.01 -36.80 -13.83
N PHE A 735 -35.73 -35.82 -13.31
CA PHE A 735 -36.44 -35.90 -12.03
C PHE A 735 -37.89 -36.35 -12.25
N LYS A 736 -38.38 -37.23 -11.38
CA LYS A 736 -39.74 -37.81 -11.43
C LYS A 736 -40.83 -36.77 -11.14
N SER A 737 -40.48 -35.65 -10.48
CA SER A 737 -41.40 -34.56 -10.17
C SER A 737 -40.66 -33.24 -9.95
N ASN A 738 -41.40 -32.13 -10.05
CA ASN A 738 -40.95 -30.79 -9.66
C ASN A 738 -40.49 -30.78 -8.18
N LEU A 739 -41.24 -31.43 -7.28
CA LEU A 739 -40.92 -31.56 -5.86
C LEU A 739 -39.55 -32.24 -5.63
N GLU A 740 -39.26 -33.32 -6.36
CA GLU A 740 -37.98 -34.03 -6.28
C GLU A 740 -36.81 -33.13 -6.73
N ARG A 741 -36.96 -32.41 -7.86
CA ARG A 741 -35.95 -31.45 -8.37
C ARG A 741 -35.74 -30.26 -7.42
N VAL A 742 -36.81 -29.72 -6.84
CA VAL A 742 -36.75 -28.62 -5.87
C VAL A 742 -36.03 -29.07 -4.60
N ASN A 743 -36.39 -30.22 -4.05
CA ASN A 743 -35.73 -30.79 -2.87
C ASN A 743 -34.26 -31.17 -3.17
N PHE A 744 -33.90 -31.60 -4.38
CA PHE A 744 -32.51 -31.86 -4.79
C PHE A 744 -31.64 -30.61 -4.72
N LEU A 745 -32.10 -29.49 -5.32
CA LEU A 745 -31.36 -28.22 -5.24
C LEU A 745 -31.30 -27.70 -3.79
N LEU A 746 -32.44 -27.65 -3.08
CA LEU A 746 -32.46 -27.24 -1.67
C LEU A 746 -31.59 -28.16 -0.77
N GLY A 747 -31.34 -29.40 -1.18
CA GLY A 747 -30.44 -30.35 -0.54
C GLY A 747 -29.00 -29.86 -0.39
N PHE A 748 -28.52 -28.97 -1.25
CA PHE A 748 -27.20 -28.32 -1.10
C PHE A 748 -27.13 -27.34 0.09
N SER A 749 -28.26 -27.03 0.73
CA SER A 749 -28.30 -26.36 2.04
C SER A 749 -28.20 -27.31 3.25
N ASN A 750 -27.91 -28.60 3.03
CA ASN A 750 -27.57 -29.57 4.07
C ASN A 750 -26.13 -30.08 3.87
N VAL A 751 -25.23 -29.58 4.72
CA VAL A 751 -23.79 -29.92 4.75
C VAL A 751 -23.40 -30.64 6.05
N ALA A 752 -24.31 -31.35 6.71
CA ALA A 752 -24.00 -32.07 7.96
C ALA A 752 -22.93 -33.17 7.80
N SER A 753 -22.71 -33.63 6.57
CA SER A 753 -21.66 -34.58 6.17
C SER A 753 -20.29 -33.93 5.89
N SER A 754 -20.20 -32.60 5.93
CA SER A 754 -19.00 -31.82 5.60
C SER A 754 -18.17 -31.49 6.85
N SER A 755 -16.86 -31.71 6.74
CA SER A 755 -15.88 -31.32 7.76
C SER A 755 -15.32 -29.90 7.55
N ILE A 756 -15.51 -29.32 6.36
CA ILE A 756 -14.90 -28.05 5.94
C ILE A 756 -15.94 -26.92 5.85
N LEU A 757 -17.01 -27.14 5.08
CA LEU A 757 -18.12 -26.20 4.86
C LEU A 757 -19.12 -26.23 6.02
N LYS A 758 -19.60 -25.04 6.42
CA LYS A 758 -20.47 -24.78 7.57
C LYS A 758 -21.48 -23.67 7.22
N GLU A 759 -22.51 -23.52 8.05
CA GLU A 759 -23.51 -22.43 8.00
C GLU A 759 -24.01 -22.07 6.58
N PRO A 760 -24.71 -22.98 5.88
CA PRO A 760 -25.23 -22.74 4.53
C PRO A 760 -26.42 -21.77 4.52
N ASP A 761 -26.26 -20.62 3.86
CA ASP A 761 -27.30 -19.61 3.61
C ASP A 761 -27.66 -19.59 2.11
N ILE A 762 -28.95 -19.56 1.76
CA ILE A 762 -29.39 -19.47 0.36
C ILE A 762 -29.63 -18.00 0.01
N GLN A 763 -28.80 -17.46 -0.87
CA GLN A 763 -28.70 -16.01 -1.15
C GLN A 763 -29.26 -15.57 -2.51
N SER A 764 -29.44 -16.50 -3.45
CA SER A 764 -30.16 -16.26 -4.70
C SER A 764 -30.97 -17.49 -5.08
N ILE A 765 -32.17 -17.30 -5.63
CA ILE A 765 -33.07 -18.36 -6.11
C ILE A 765 -33.80 -17.88 -7.37
N LYS A 766 -33.86 -18.71 -8.40
CA LYS A 766 -34.50 -18.41 -9.69
C LYS A 766 -35.41 -19.54 -10.16
N PHE A 767 -36.69 -19.22 -10.38
CA PHE A 767 -37.72 -20.20 -10.71
C PHE A 767 -38.88 -19.61 -11.52
N LYS A 768 -39.77 -20.50 -12.00
CA LYS A 768 -41.07 -20.19 -12.61
C LYS A 768 -42.12 -21.20 -12.10
N PHE A 769 -43.40 -20.85 -12.11
CA PHE A 769 -44.47 -21.79 -11.78
C PHE A 769 -44.80 -22.73 -12.97
N ASP A 770 -45.26 -23.94 -12.67
CA ASP A 770 -45.68 -24.93 -13.66
C ASP A 770 -47.20 -24.91 -13.85
N GLU A 771 -47.64 -24.22 -14.91
CA GLU A 771 -49.06 -24.10 -15.32
C GLU A 771 -49.78 -25.45 -15.50
N LYS A 772 -49.06 -26.58 -15.61
CA LYS A 772 -49.64 -27.93 -15.73
C LYS A 772 -49.97 -28.57 -14.38
N THR A 773 -49.63 -27.90 -13.27
CA THR A 773 -49.80 -28.39 -11.90
C THR A 773 -50.75 -27.48 -11.10
N PRO A 774 -51.40 -27.97 -10.03
CA PRO A 774 -52.34 -27.18 -9.24
C PRO A 774 -51.62 -26.16 -8.35
N ILE A 775 -51.27 -25.01 -8.94
CA ILE A 775 -50.66 -23.86 -8.26
C ILE A 775 -51.61 -23.35 -7.14
N PRO A 776 -51.15 -23.21 -5.89
CA PRO A 776 -51.96 -22.68 -4.80
C PRO A 776 -52.51 -21.27 -5.08
N GLU A 777 -53.73 -20.99 -4.60
CA GLU A 777 -54.46 -19.73 -4.83
C GLU A 777 -53.62 -18.48 -4.50
N LEU A 778 -52.80 -18.56 -3.45
CA LEU A 778 -51.91 -17.52 -2.94
C LEU A 778 -50.79 -17.08 -3.91
N TYR A 779 -50.54 -17.85 -4.97
CA TYR A 779 -49.46 -17.61 -5.92
C TYR A 779 -49.92 -17.52 -7.38
N LYS A 780 -51.24 -17.52 -7.65
CA LYS A 780 -51.78 -17.42 -9.02
C LYS A 780 -51.47 -16.10 -9.71
N ASP A 781 -51.36 -15.01 -8.94
CA ASP A 781 -50.90 -13.69 -9.37
C ASP A 781 -49.45 -13.71 -9.87
N LYS A 782 -48.61 -14.57 -9.28
CA LYS A 782 -47.19 -14.76 -9.65
C LYS A 782 -46.98 -15.76 -10.79
N ALA A 783 -48.03 -16.39 -11.32
CA ALA A 783 -47.97 -17.52 -12.24
C ALA A 783 -48.16 -17.18 -13.72
N ASP A 784 -47.92 -15.93 -14.12
CA ASP A 784 -48.10 -15.47 -15.51
C ASP A 784 -47.08 -16.11 -16.48
N LYS A 785 -47.49 -16.24 -17.75
CA LYS A 785 -46.91 -17.12 -18.77
C LYS A 785 -45.48 -16.84 -19.16
N ASP A 786 -44.94 -15.66 -18.90
CA ASP A 786 -43.54 -15.30 -19.15
C ASP A 786 -42.77 -14.89 -17.89
N LEU A 787 -43.39 -14.96 -16.71
CA LEU A 787 -42.80 -14.44 -15.47
C LEU A 787 -41.77 -15.41 -14.87
N VAL A 788 -40.51 -14.97 -14.78
CA VAL A 788 -39.42 -15.70 -14.12
C VAL A 788 -39.02 -14.95 -12.85
N ILE A 789 -39.28 -15.59 -11.71
CA ILE A 789 -39.03 -15.03 -10.38
C ILE A 789 -37.55 -15.19 -10.05
N ASN A 790 -36.91 -14.10 -9.62
CA ASN A 790 -35.53 -14.08 -9.14
C ASN A 790 -35.55 -13.39 -7.77
N TYR A 791 -35.24 -14.12 -6.70
CA TYR A 791 -35.09 -13.55 -5.35
C TYR A 791 -33.62 -13.56 -4.95
N SER A 792 -33.15 -12.44 -4.40
CA SER A 792 -31.78 -12.29 -3.86
C SER A 792 -31.83 -11.64 -2.48
N GLY A 793 -31.15 -12.22 -1.49
CA GLY A 793 -31.22 -11.76 -0.10
C GLY A 793 -30.43 -12.65 0.86
N LYS A 794 -30.93 -12.80 2.09
CA LYS A 794 -30.47 -13.77 3.09
C LYS A 794 -31.66 -14.58 3.58
N GLY A 795 -31.43 -15.83 3.98
CA GLY A 795 -32.49 -16.66 4.57
C GLY A 795 -33.60 -17.09 3.61
N LEU A 796 -33.37 -17.07 2.29
CA LEU A 796 -34.40 -17.39 1.27
C LEU A 796 -34.95 -18.84 1.39
N LYS A 797 -34.32 -19.67 2.23
CA LYS A 797 -34.82 -20.99 2.65
C LYS A 797 -36.16 -20.95 3.41
N THR A 798 -36.57 -19.79 3.95
CA THR A 798 -37.86 -19.63 4.66
C THR A 798 -39.00 -19.08 3.78
N LEU A 799 -38.81 -18.98 2.46
CA LEU A 799 -39.90 -18.64 1.53
C LEU A 799 -41.02 -19.70 1.59
N GLN A 800 -42.28 -19.27 1.62
CA GLN A 800 -43.43 -20.17 1.70
C GLN A 800 -43.49 -21.06 0.45
N GLU A 801 -43.21 -20.46 -0.72
CA GLU A 801 -43.10 -21.13 -2.01
C GLU A 801 -42.11 -22.32 -2.03
N LEU A 802 -41.14 -22.34 -1.11
CA LEU A 802 -40.04 -23.33 -1.06
C LEU A 802 -40.06 -24.17 0.21
N THR A 803 -41.06 -23.99 1.07
CA THR A 803 -41.28 -24.80 2.28
C THR A 803 -42.52 -25.68 2.12
N GLU A 804 -43.61 -25.15 1.55
CA GLU A 804 -44.86 -25.87 1.29
C GLU A 804 -44.71 -26.90 0.14
N GLU A 805 -45.08 -28.16 0.37
CA GLU A 805 -44.92 -29.23 -0.64
C GLU A 805 -45.75 -28.99 -1.92
N ASN A 806 -46.97 -28.46 -1.78
CA ASN A 806 -47.82 -28.11 -2.92
C ASN A 806 -47.22 -26.99 -3.78
N ALA A 807 -46.55 -26.01 -3.15
CA ALA A 807 -45.86 -24.94 -3.85
C ALA A 807 -44.60 -25.47 -4.56
N LYS A 808 -43.75 -26.24 -3.87
CA LYS A 808 -42.58 -26.93 -4.47
C LYS A 808 -42.97 -27.82 -5.65
N GLY A 809 -44.07 -28.58 -5.53
CA GLY A 809 -44.62 -29.42 -6.60
C GLY A 809 -45.08 -28.62 -7.83
N SER A 810 -45.32 -27.32 -7.65
CA SER A 810 -45.75 -26.40 -8.71
C SER A 810 -44.62 -25.55 -9.28
N ILE A 811 -43.34 -25.89 -9.04
CA ILE A 811 -42.19 -25.00 -9.33
C ILE A 811 -41.12 -25.62 -10.26
N PHE A 812 -40.87 -24.92 -11.37
CA PHE A 812 -39.69 -25.05 -12.21
C PHE A 812 -38.51 -24.24 -11.62
N LEU A 813 -37.91 -24.75 -10.55
CA LEU A 813 -36.68 -24.20 -9.97
C LEU A 813 -35.47 -24.50 -10.86
N GLU A 814 -34.83 -23.44 -11.38
CA GLU A 814 -33.68 -23.56 -12.29
C GLU A 814 -32.34 -23.44 -11.58
N GLU A 815 -32.24 -22.55 -10.60
CA GLU A 815 -30.98 -22.14 -9.98
C GLU A 815 -31.15 -21.74 -8.51
N ILE A 816 -30.16 -22.09 -7.70
CA ILE A 816 -29.91 -21.50 -6.39
C ILE A 816 -28.44 -21.06 -6.25
N SER A 817 -28.17 -20.06 -5.43
CA SER A 817 -26.83 -19.75 -4.94
C SER A 817 -26.76 -19.95 -3.44
N VAL A 818 -25.92 -20.91 -3.00
CA VAL A 818 -25.66 -21.20 -1.59
C VAL A 818 -24.34 -20.55 -1.18
N PHE A 819 -24.32 -19.99 0.01
CA PHE A 819 -23.17 -19.36 0.63
C PHE A 819 -22.77 -20.16 1.85
N TYR A 820 -21.53 -20.66 1.86
CA TYR A 820 -20.96 -21.46 2.93
C TYR A 820 -19.89 -20.65 3.67
N LYS A 821 -19.85 -20.79 5.00
CA LYS A 821 -18.60 -20.55 5.74
C LYS A 821 -17.69 -21.77 5.60
N PHE A 822 -16.39 -21.59 5.79
CA PHE A 822 -15.46 -22.69 5.95
C PHE A 822 -14.33 -22.38 6.94
N ASP A 823 -13.73 -23.42 7.51
CA ASP A 823 -12.44 -23.35 8.19
C ASP A 823 -11.41 -24.17 7.43
N TYR A 824 -10.23 -23.62 7.16
CA TYR A 824 -9.14 -24.35 6.51
C TYR A 824 -7.78 -23.81 6.97
N LEU A 825 -6.95 -24.69 7.55
CA LEU A 825 -5.69 -24.33 8.20
C LEU A 825 -5.88 -23.15 9.18
N ASN A 826 -5.22 -22.01 8.92
CA ASN A 826 -5.29 -20.77 9.69
C ASN A 826 -6.45 -19.84 9.29
N VAL A 827 -7.15 -20.11 8.18
CA VAL A 827 -8.36 -19.35 7.81
C VAL A 827 -9.53 -19.85 8.63
N LYS A 828 -10.16 -18.94 9.38
CA LYS A 828 -11.40 -19.19 10.15
C LYS A 828 -12.54 -18.35 9.62
N ASN A 829 -13.73 -18.96 9.52
CA ASN A 829 -14.92 -18.32 8.92
C ASN A 829 -14.67 -17.73 7.51
N GLY A 830 -13.88 -18.41 6.68
CA GLY A 830 -13.73 -18.05 5.27
C GLY A 830 -15.06 -18.19 4.51
N PHE A 831 -15.23 -17.45 3.40
CA PHE A 831 -16.50 -17.39 2.67
C PHE A 831 -16.40 -17.96 1.26
N TYR A 832 -17.27 -18.93 0.96
CA TYR A 832 -17.30 -19.66 -0.31
C TYR A 832 -18.74 -19.77 -0.82
N ARG A 833 -19.03 -19.17 -1.97
CA ARG A 833 -20.35 -19.20 -2.61
C ARG A 833 -20.31 -20.23 -3.74
N VAL A 834 -21.37 -21.02 -3.89
CA VAL A 834 -21.55 -21.91 -5.04
C VAL A 834 -22.94 -21.70 -5.63
N THR A 835 -22.99 -21.42 -6.92
CA THR A 835 -24.24 -21.37 -7.68
C THR A 835 -24.47 -22.73 -8.33
N TYR A 836 -25.64 -23.32 -8.09
CA TYR A 836 -26.06 -24.61 -8.64
C TYR A 836 -27.22 -24.37 -9.60
N SER A 837 -27.08 -24.74 -10.88
CA SER A 837 -28.14 -24.47 -11.85
C SER A 837 -28.23 -25.44 -13.01
N PHE A 838 -29.42 -25.50 -13.61
CA PHE A 838 -29.73 -26.27 -14.81
C PHE A 838 -29.56 -25.45 -16.10
N SER A 839 -28.46 -24.70 -16.21
CA SER A 839 -27.98 -24.11 -17.48
C SER A 839 -29.01 -23.32 -18.33
N ASN A 840 -29.82 -22.44 -17.72
CA ASN A 840 -30.90 -21.69 -18.40
C ASN A 840 -32.05 -22.56 -18.94
N ALA A 841 -32.41 -23.67 -18.27
CA ALA A 841 -33.53 -24.53 -18.67
C ALA A 841 -34.84 -23.76 -18.94
N LEU A 842 -35.15 -22.69 -18.20
CA LEU A 842 -36.37 -21.89 -18.40
C LEU A 842 -36.39 -21.10 -19.72
N LYS A 843 -35.25 -20.99 -20.42
CA LYS A 843 -35.10 -20.24 -21.69
C LYS A 843 -34.98 -21.14 -22.92
N ASN A 844 -35.04 -22.46 -22.77
CA ASN A 844 -34.81 -23.39 -23.86
C ASN A 844 -36.06 -23.53 -24.77
N LYS A 845 -35.90 -23.25 -26.07
CA LYS A 845 -36.99 -23.20 -27.06
C LYS A 845 -37.63 -24.56 -27.39
N GLN A 846 -36.97 -25.67 -27.05
CA GLN A 846 -37.51 -27.03 -27.29
C GLN A 846 -38.28 -27.59 -26.08
N GLY A 847 -38.52 -26.76 -25.06
CA GLY A 847 -39.09 -27.15 -23.76
C GLY A 847 -38.06 -26.94 -22.65
N TYR A 848 -38.53 -26.92 -21.39
CA TYR A 848 -37.66 -26.63 -20.24
C TYR A 848 -36.67 -27.76 -19.98
N ASP A 849 -35.46 -27.68 -20.55
CA ASP A 849 -34.38 -28.62 -20.25
C ASP A 849 -32.99 -27.97 -20.30
N GLY A 850 -32.09 -28.49 -19.47
CA GLY A 850 -30.73 -28.00 -19.30
C GLY A 850 -29.90 -28.87 -18.35
N VAL A 851 -28.58 -28.82 -18.49
CA VAL A 851 -27.62 -29.64 -17.73
C VAL A 851 -27.39 -29.04 -16.34
N PHE A 852 -27.38 -29.88 -15.31
CA PHE A 852 -26.92 -29.51 -13.96
C PHE A 852 -25.43 -29.18 -13.96
N LYS A 853 -25.08 -28.02 -13.39
CA LYS A 853 -23.70 -27.53 -13.21
C LYS A 853 -23.54 -26.82 -11.87
N SER A 854 -22.29 -26.65 -11.46
CA SER A 854 -21.92 -25.85 -10.28
C SER A 854 -20.87 -24.80 -10.63
N GLU A 855 -20.97 -23.64 -9.99
CA GLU A 855 -20.12 -22.46 -10.19
C GLU A 855 -19.56 -21.99 -8.84
N PRO A 856 -18.42 -22.54 -8.39
CA PRO A 856 -17.76 -22.10 -7.17
C PRO A 856 -17.12 -20.72 -7.28
N TYR A 857 -17.20 -19.94 -6.19
CA TYR A 857 -16.62 -18.62 -6.05
C TYR A 857 -16.07 -18.42 -4.62
N LEU A 858 -14.74 -18.30 -4.52
CA LEU A 858 -14.03 -18.01 -3.27
C LEU A 858 -13.87 -16.50 -3.06
N SER A 859 -14.34 -16.00 -1.91
CA SER A 859 -14.19 -14.59 -1.55
C SER A 859 -12.77 -14.29 -1.06
N THR A 860 -11.92 -13.77 -1.96
CA THR A 860 -10.52 -13.39 -1.68
C THR A 860 -10.38 -12.08 -0.91
N ASN A 861 -11.48 -11.42 -0.54
CA ASN A 861 -11.47 -10.16 0.22
C ASN A 861 -11.14 -10.34 1.71
N HIS A 862 -11.16 -11.56 2.24
CA HIS A 862 -10.82 -11.82 3.64
C HIS A 862 -9.30 -11.76 3.85
N HIS A 863 -8.80 -10.92 4.78
CA HIS A 863 -7.34 -10.73 5.00
C HIS A 863 -6.59 -12.06 5.22
N GLN A 864 -7.18 -12.99 6.00
CA GLN A 864 -6.60 -14.31 6.27
C GLN A 864 -6.40 -15.17 5.00
N VAL A 865 -7.25 -15.01 3.99
CA VAL A 865 -7.14 -15.74 2.70
C VAL A 865 -6.00 -15.17 1.86
N LYS A 866 -5.71 -13.87 1.97
CA LYS A 866 -4.58 -13.22 1.29
C LYS A 866 -3.21 -13.57 1.91
N SER A 867 -3.18 -14.00 3.18
CA SER A 867 -1.97 -14.46 3.87
C SER A 867 -1.67 -15.96 3.71
N LEU A 868 -2.39 -16.69 2.85
CA LEU A 868 -2.07 -18.08 2.54
C LEU A 868 -0.94 -18.17 1.51
N GLN A 869 0.08 -18.99 1.79
CA GLN A 869 1.15 -19.30 0.84
C GLN A 869 0.65 -19.96 -0.46
N SER A 870 -0.50 -20.65 -0.43
CA SER A 870 -1.17 -21.17 -1.63
C SER A 870 -2.69 -21.04 -1.53
N ILE A 871 -3.24 -20.06 -2.25
CA ILE A 871 -4.69 -19.93 -2.48
C ILE A 871 -5.21 -21.05 -3.40
N GLU A 872 -4.37 -21.57 -4.30
CA GLU A 872 -4.75 -22.65 -5.21
C GLU A 872 -4.92 -24.00 -4.49
N GLY A 873 -4.10 -24.29 -3.47
CA GLY A 873 -4.30 -25.44 -2.58
C GLY A 873 -5.65 -25.40 -1.86
N LEU A 874 -6.03 -24.23 -1.31
CA LEU A 874 -7.35 -24.01 -0.73
C LEU A 874 -8.47 -24.22 -1.76
N LYS A 875 -8.33 -23.67 -2.98
CA LYS A 875 -9.30 -23.88 -4.08
C LYS A 875 -9.45 -25.36 -4.43
N LYS A 876 -8.35 -26.13 -4.62
CA LYS A 876 -8.41 -27.57 -4.93
C LYS A 876 -9.17 -28.35 -3.85
N GLN A 877 -8.99 -28.02 -2.57
CA GLN A 877 -9.70 -28.68 -1.47
C GLN A 877 -11.20 -28.31 -1.41
N LEU A 878 -11.53 -27.01 -1.52
CA LEU A 878 -12.92 -26.55 -1.54
C LEU A 878 -13.70 -27.07 -2.76
N SER A 879 -13.07 -27.21 -3.93
CA SER A 879 -13.67 -27.85 -5.10
C SER A 879 -13.90 -29.34 -4.87
N LYS A 880 -12.91 -30.09 -4.36
CA LYS A 880 -13.10 -31.54 -4.06
C LYS A 880 -14.23 -31.80 -3.06
N GLU A 881 -14.45 -30.90 -2.09
CA GLU A 881 -15.56 -31.02 -1.14
C GLU A 881 -16.95 -30.76 -1.77
N ILE A 882 -17.06 -29.80 -2.71
CA ILE A 882 -18.30 -29.56 -3.45
C ILE A 882 -18.63 -30.73 -4.38
N GLU A 883 -17.62 -31.33 -5.04
CA GLU A 883 -17.83 -32.52 -5.85
C GLU A 883 -18.23 -33.73 -5.00
N ARG A 884 -17.69 -33.88 -3.77
CA ARG A 884 -18.14 -34.89 -2.80
C ARG A 884 -19.61 -34.70 -2.42
N LEU A 885 -20.03 -33.47 -2.10
CA LEU A 885 -21.43 -33.15 -1.80
C LEU A 885 -22.36 -33.38 -3.01
N LYS A 886 -21.91 -33.08 -4.23
CA LYS A 886 -22.68 -33.38 -5.46
C LYS A 886 -22.93 -34.88 -5.62
N ILE A 887 -21.90 -35.71 -5.46
CA ILE A 887 -22.02 -37.18 -5.51
C ILE A 887 -22.97 -37.68 -4.43
N GLU A 888 -22.86 -37.17 -3.20
CA GLU A 888 -23.76 -37.50 -2.09
C GLU A 888 -25.23 -37.21 -2.43
N LYS A 889 -25.56 -36.01 -2.95
CA LYS A 889 -26.95 -35.67 -3.29
C LYS A 889 -27.46 -36.47 -4.49
N LEU A 890 -26.60 -36.80 -5.46
CA LEU A 890 -26.99 -37.66 -6.58
C LEU A 890 -27.32 -39.09 -6.14
N LYS A 891 -26.58 -39.64 -5.15
CA LYS A 891 -26.94 -40.92 -4.51
C LYS A 891 -28.22 -40.79 -3.66
N GLN A 892 -28.34 -39.74 -2.84
CA GLN A 892 -29.52 -39.51 -1.99
C GLN A 892 -30.84 -39.44 -2.79
N PHE A 893 -30.80 -38.90 -4.01
CA PHE A 893 -31.98 -38.78 -4.89
C PHE A 893 -32.12 -39.92 -5.91
N ASN A 894 -31.31 -40.99 -5.79
CA ASN A 894 -31.32 -42.17 -6.67
C ASN A 894 -31.11 -41.83 -8.17
N ILE A 895 -30.30 -40.79 -8.44
CA ILE A 895 -29.92 -40.37 -9.81
C ILE A 895 -28.69 -41.17 -10.26
N ILE A 896 -27.85 -41.56 -9.31
CA ILE A 896 -26.81 -42.60 -9.43
C ILE A 896 -26.91 -43.51 -8.20
N GLU A 897 -26.62 -44.82 -8.35
CA GLU A 897 -26.31 -45.69 -7.18
C GLU A 897 -24.92 -45.38 -6.57
#